data_AF-A0A7Y5IBT8-F1
#
_entry.id   AF-A0A7Y5IBT8-F1
#
_cell.length_a   1.000
_cell.length_b   1.000
_cell.length_c   1.000
_cell.angle_alpha   90.00
_cell.angle_beta   90.00
_cell.angle_gamma   90.00
#
_symmetry.space_group_name_H-M   'P 1'
#
loop_
_entity.id
_entity.type
_entity.pdbx_description
1 polymer ?
#
loop_
_entity_poly.entity_id
_entity_poly.type
_entity_poly.pdbx_seq_one_letter_code
_entity_poly.pdbx_strand_id
1 'polypeptide(L)'
;MAASQDNTSLPASERMKEVALLLKQADKLVKEGDLAAALQLIAKARSYDSRHLYALAYEERVRTLLTAKQAEEAKKGSAPAAPAAASAAPAAPAEPNAEQKIAPTLQHLSNLAIIEAQHSAAVAAQQEQAVELHRKEEEAKNRNDELRRTAIEGKIAAFLTRANGYFQRKEYGRALDEIARAYLLDPVNDRIHALEDTIRKAQEDARRDEETERQRRMEEDRLKRQELLKSQSQLYQKEKEEKVRREEQERKRAQEEKVRQYLQHVTELYQANKLDEALSELAFVIVIDPLNEEVLRLEQRILEMQEKQQQQQLEQYQRQLEERQRKRETIVATIRKHIANAEQLARQQKFTDALRTITRATVLDPVNDELQECERRILAMQEEHFRREEESKRELQDQIRRQQEEEIRRMVHTDRERVLEGESEEVLAQRKADKEKILQYLERASRFLNERQFEVALGEVALAFIIDPFDEDVKGMEQRILAERESYQAAHQERLQQSRQEEERTRNETDARIAMHLAEAERLRGMKQFSKAFNEVAKAFILNPLDLTIQSFEQQLQAEFDAFLAEEHERRTRDESSKVIERHLQHAAEFLERDLFEQALSEVESGLHLDGTHTELTAMRERIREASERWTMQQRVESRNLEIQKLLVVAREYLTVEKFDEAMIAVRKALDFDPTRVESLSLMEDIEAVMAQSRDQHRADAREQKVARYLAQAQSYLMANLPDKALVEILSGLVLDPANDELLKLEQRITALHDAKLSSQQAAPGAGAQPRISKEEQDRLIRIHIRVATEFRAQREFAKALDEIAHGLTVDLQNTELLTLDAEIRAEQAEHDLKAAQGLKLIYSSGQAAG
;
A
#
# COMPACT_ATOMS: atom_id res chain seq x y z
N MET A 1 -10.46 -43.32 34.58
CA MET A 1 -9.12 -42.95 34.07
C MET A 1 -9.03 -43.38 32.60
N ALA A 2 -9.27 -42.44 31.68
CA ALA A 2 -8.78 -42.37 30.29
C ALA A 2 -9.55 -41.22 29.60
N ALA A 3 -8.84 -40.38 28.84
CA ALA A 3 -9.30 -39.27 28.00
C ALA A 3 -9.61 -37.92 28.70
N SER A 4 -8.65 -36.98 28.66
CA SER A 4 -8.86 -35.52 28.53
C SER A 4 -7.52 -34.75 28.69
N GLN A 5 -6.58 -34.94 27.76
CA GLN A 5 -5.33 -34.13 27.73
C GLN A 5 -5.26 -33.10 26.59
N ASP A 6 -6.25 -33.04 25.68
CA ASP A 6 -6.13 -32.22 24.45
C ASP A 6 -6.62 -30.77 24.57
N ASN A 7 -7.19 -30.33 25.69
CA ASN A 7 -7.76 -28.97 25.82
C ASN A 7 -6.79 -27.88 26.33
N THR A 8 -5.48 -28.13 26.37
CA THR A 8 -4.49 -27.15 26.85
C THR A 8 -3.94 -26.21 25.77
N SER A 9 -4.27 -26.40 24.49
CA SER A 9 -3.74 -25.60 23.37
C SER A 9 -4.44 -24.26 23.16
N LEU A 10 -5.60 -24.01 23.77
CA LEU A 10 -6.30 -22.74 23.59
C LEU A 10 -5.64 -21.60 24.40
N PRO A 11 -5.54 -20.37 23.85
CA PRO A 11 -5.10 -19.19 24.58
C PRO A 11 -5.91 -18.99 25.86
N ALA A 12 -5.29 -18.46 26.92
CA ALA A 12 -5.95 -18.27 28.22
C ALA A 12 -7.21 -17.38 28.12
N SER A 13 -7.23 -16.41 27.20
CA SER A 13 -8.37 -15.54 26.93
C SER A 13 -9.56 -16.28 26.32
N GLU A 14 -9.31 -17.24 25.43
CA GLU A 14 -10.36 -18.05 24.80
C GLU A 14 -10.94 -19.07 25.77
N ARG A 15 -10.08 -19.68 26.60
CA ARG A 15 -10.54 -20.56 27.70
C ARG A 15 -11.48 -19.85 28.66
N MET A 16 -11.21 -18.59 29.02
CA MET A 16 -12.12 -17.82 29.88
C MET A 16 -13.48 -17.54 29.20
N LYS A 17 -13.48 -17.27 27.88
CA LYS A 17 -14.72 -17.07 27.12
C LYS A 17 -15.56 -18.34 27.06
N GLU A 18 -14.94 -19.49 26.80
CA GLU A 18 -15.62 -20.78 26.80
C GLU A 18 -16.17 -21.15 28.18
N VAL A 19 -15.40 -20.92 29.26
CA VAL A 19 -15.87 -21.11 30.64
C VAL A 19 -17.08 -20.24 30.94
N ALA A 20 -17.07 -18.96 30.54
CA ALA A 20 -18.21 -18.06 30.74
C ALA A 20 -19.46 -18.51 29.97
N LEU A 21 -19.30 -19.04 28.75
CA LEU A 21 -20.40 -19.51 27.91
C LEU A 21 -21.02 -20.80 28.50
N LEU A 22 -20.19 -21.74 28.93
CA LEU A 22 -20.64 -22.97 29.59
C LEU A 22 -21.37 -22.69 30.91
N LEU A 23 -20.92 -21.72 31.70
CA LEU A 23 -21.59 -21.31 32.93
C LEU A 23 -22.95 -20.63 32.67
N LYS A 24 -23.08 -19.84 31.60
CA LYS A 24 -24.38 -19.29 31.16
C LYS A 24 -25.36 -20.38 30.72
N GLN A 25 -24.89 -21.38 29.98
CA GLN A 25 -25.72 -22.52 29.59
C GLN A 25 -26.14 -23.36 30.80
N ALA A 26 -25.23 -23.55 31.77
CA ALA A 26 -25.56 -24.22 33.03
C ALA A 26 -26.64 -23.45 33.82
N ASP A 27 -26.57 -22.12 33.89
CA ASP A 27 -27.62 -21.30 34.53
C ASP A 27 -28.99 -21.47 33.84
N LYS A 28 -29.01 -21.55 32.50
CA LYS A 28 -30.23 -21.82 31.74
C LYS A 28 -30.86 -23.18 32.12
N LEU A 29 -30.04 -24.23 32.21
CA LEU A 29 -30.52 -25.58 32.60
C LEU A 29 -31.00 -25.66 34.05
N VAL A 30 -30.39 -24.90 34.97
CA VAL A 30 -30.87 -24.78 36.35
C VAL A 30 -32.27 -24.16 36.40
N LYS A 31 -32.53 -23.14 35.57
CA LYS A 31 -33.85 -22.50 35.45
C LYS A 31 -34.89 -23.43 34.83
N GLU A 32 -34.47 -24.28 33.89
CA GLU A 32 -35.30 -25.31 33.26
C GLU A 32 -35.54 -26.53 34.18
N GLY A 33 -34.84 -26.62 35.32
CA GLY A 33 -35.02 -27.67 36.33
C GLY A 33 -34.22 -28.96 36.07
N ASP A 34 -33.39 -28.98 35.03
CA ASP A 34 -32.48 -30.09 34.70
C ASP A 34 -31.12 -29.89 35.41
N LEU A 35 -31.14 -30.16 36.71
CA LEU A 35 -29.98 -29.99 37.59
C LEU A 35 -28.84 -30.98 37.27
N ALA A 36 -29.12 -32.11 36.64
CA ALA A 36 -28.12 -33.12 36.29
C ALA A 36 -27.29 -32.68 35.07
N ALA A 37 -27.95 -32.19 34.02
CA ALA A 37 -27.28 -31.63 32.85
C ALA A 37 -26.49 -30.35 33.20
N ALA A 38 -27.02 -29.50 34.09
CA ALA A 38 -26.31 -28.32 34.59
C ALA A 38 -24.98 -28.69 35.29
N LEU A 39 -24.96 -29.74 36.12
CA LEU A 39 -23.73 -30.21 36.76
C LEU A 39 -22.68 -30.72 35.76
N GLN A 40 -23.10 -31.35 34.65
CA GLN A 40 -22.18 -31.77 33.59
C GLN A 40 -21.52 -30.59 32.88
N LEU A 41 -22.28 -29.52 32.59
CA LEU A 41 -21.71 -28.30 31.99
C LEU A 41 -20.78 -27.55 32.94
N ILE A 42 -21.09 -27.52 34.24
CA ILE A 42 -20.19 -26.93 35.26
C ILE A 42 -18.91 -27.77 35.38
N ALA A 43 -19.01 -29.10 35.38
CA ALA A 43 -17.84 -29.99 35.37
C ALA A 43 -16.98 -29.80 34.11
N LYS A 44 -17.62 -29.58 32.94
CA LYS A 44 -16.93 -29.24 31.69
C LYS A 44 -16.25 -27.87 31.77
N ALA A 45 -16.91 -26.85 32.35
CA ALA A 45 -16.26 -25.56 32.59
C ALA A 45 -15.03 -25.69 33.51
N ARG A 46 -15.11 -26.55 34.53
CA ARG A 46 -13.97 -26.84 35.44
C ARG A 46 -12.84 -27.62 34.80
N SER A 47 -13.05 -28.32 33.68
CA SER A 47 -11.94 -28.97 32.97
C SER A 47 -11.08 -27.98 32.18
N TYR A 48 -11.64 -26.83 31.79
CA TYR A 48 -10.88 -25.73 31.19
C TYR A 48 -10.12 -24.89 32.23
N ASP A 49 -10.74 -24.61 33.39
CA ASP A 49 -10.09 -23.97 34.52
C ASP A 49 -10.55 -24.56 35.86
N SER A 50 -9.71 -25.44 36.42
CA SER A 50 -9.98 -26.12 37.69
C SER A 50 -10.06 -25.19 38.91
N ARG A 51 -9.50 -23.97 38.82
CA ARG A 51 -9.43 -22.99 39.90
C ARG A 51 -10.45 -21.85 39.77
N HIS A 52 -11.35 -21.91 38.79
CA HIS A 52 -12.36 -20.88 38.60
C HIS A 52 -13.37 -20.85 39.77
N LEU A 53 -13.17 -19.91 40.71
CA LEU A 53 -13.93 -19.82 41.98
C LEU A 53 -15.45 -19.77 41.76
N TYR A 54 -15.90 -19.09 40.70
CA TYR A 54 -17.32 -18.99 40.40
C TYR A 54 -17.91 -20.35 39.99
N ALA A 55 -17.18 -21.17 39.24
CA ALA A 55 -17.68 -22.49 38.81
C ALA A 55 -17.81 -23.44 40.00
N LEU A 56 -16.87 -23.37 40.96
CA LEU A 56 -16.93 -24.12 42.21
C LEU A 56 -18.13 -23.74 43.07
N ALA A 57 -18.34 -22.43 43.30
CA ALA A 57 -19.50 -21.95 44.03
C ALA A 57 -20.82 -22.31 43.34
N TYR A 58 -20.84 -22.29 42.00
CA TYR A 58 -22.01 -22.67 41.22
C TYR A 58 -22.32 -24.17 41.32
N GLU A 59 -21.29 -25.02 41.28
CA GLU A 59 -21.44 -26.47 41.47
C GLU A 59 -22.03 -26.81 42.83
N GLU A 60 -21.55 -26.18 43.91
CA GLU A 60 -22.07 -26.37 45.27
C GLU A 60 -23.54 -25.98 45.36
N ARG A 61 -23.91 -24.83 44.77
CA ARG A 61 -25.30 -24.36 44.74
C ARG A 61 -26.21 -25.34 44.00
N VAL A 62 -25.81 -25.82 42.82
CA VAL A 62 -26.63 -26.78 42.04
C VAL A 62 -26.74 -28.12 42.76
N ARG A 63 -25.69 -28.59 43.45
CA ARG A 63 -25.75 -29.78 44.32
C ARG A 63 -26.73 -29.61 45.47
N THR A 64 -26.73 -28.48 46.16
CA THR A 64 -27.69 -28.23 47.24
C THR A 64 -29.13 -28.24 46.75
N LEU A 65 -29.40 -27.66 45.57
CA LEU A 65 -30.73 -27.71 44.94
C LEU A 65 -31.14 -29.14 44.56
N LEU A 66 -30.20 -29.95 44.07
CA LEU A 66 -30.48 -31.34 43.72
C LEU A 66 -30.77 -32.19 44.97
N THR A 67 -30.03 -31.99 46.06
CA THR A 67 -30.31 -32.65 47.35
C THR A 67 -31.63 -32.19 47.97
N ALA A 68 -31.98 -30.90 47.83
CA ALA A 68 -33.26 -30.37 48.31
C ALA A 68 -34.43 -30.97 47.51
N LYS A 69 -34.30 -31.06 46.18
CA LYS A 69 -35.30 -31.68 45.30
C LYS A 69 -35.50 -33.17 45.63
N GLN A 70 -34.41 -33.92 45.85
CA GLN A 70 -34.48 -35.32 46.28
C GLN A 70 -35.11 -35.46 47.68
N ALA A 71 -34.86 -34.54 48.59
CA ALA A 71 -35.49 -34.53 49.92
C ALA A 71 -36.99 -34.19 49.87
N GLU A 72 -37.42 -33.34 48.94
CA GLU A 72 -38.85 -33.08 48.70
C GLU A 72 -39.55 -34.26 48.02
N GLU A 73 -38.89 -34.94 47.08
CA GLU A 73 -39.40 -36.15 46.45
C GLU A 73 -39.50 -37.31 47.45
N ALA A 74 -38.54 -37.45 48.37
CA ALA A 74 -38.58 -38.42 49.46
C ALA A 74 -39.71 -38.15 50.48
N LYS A 75 -40.10 -36.89 50.68
CA LYS A 75 -41.24 -36.51 51.55
C LYS A 75 -42.60 -36.71 50.90
N LYS A 76 -42.69 -36.85 49.58
CA LYS A 76 -43.94 -37.13 48.85
C LYS A 76 -44.25 -38.62 48.68
N GLY A 77 -43.40 -39.53 49.15
CA GLY A 77 -43.55 -40.97 48.94
C GLY A 77 -43.20 -41.85 50.13
N SER A 78 -43.81 -41.66 51.30
CA SER A 78 -43.96 -42.77 52.27
C SER A 78 -45.05 -42.50 53.32
N ALA A 79 -46.23 -43.07 53.10
CA ALA A 79 -47.11 -43.51 54.18
C ALA A 79 -46.81 -45.00 54.43
N PRO A 80 -46.67 -45.44 55.69
CA PRO A 80 -47.58 -46.51 56.13
C PRO A 80 -48.00 -46.45 57.61
N ALA A 81 -49.30 -46.72 57.79
CA ALA A 81 -49.94 -47.57 58.79
C ALA A 81 -49.23 -47.89 60.13
N ALA A 82 -49.91 -47.48 61.22
CA ALA A 82 -49.75 -48.03 62.56
C ALA A 82 -50.25 -49.48 62.66
N PRO A 83 -49.61 -50.31 63.52
CA PRO A 83 -50.40 -50.98 64.56
C PRO A 83 -49.70 -51.11 65.92
N ALA A 84 -50.55 -51.15 66.96
CA ALA A 84 -50.47 -51.99 68.17
C ALA A 84 -49.18 -52.09 69.02
N ALA A 85 -49.32 -51.58 70.25
CA ALA A 85 -49.10 -52.29 71.53
C ALA A 85 -47.68 -52.58 72.07
N ALA A 86 -47.61 -52.42 73.41
CA ALA A 86 -46.78 -53.11 74.41
C ALA A 86 -45.54 -52.38 75.00
N SER A 87 -45.71 -52.00 76.28
CA SER A 87 -44.83 -52.21 77.46
C SER A 87 -43.37 -51.72 77.42
N ALA A 88 -42.74 -51.14 78.46
CA ALA A 88 -42.95 -51.26 79.90
C ALA A 88 -42.23 -50.11 80.66
N ALA A 89 -42.75 -49.83 81.86
CA ALA A 89 -42.21 -48.97 82.93
C ALA A 89 -40.98 -49.63 83.63
N PRO A 90 -40.42 -49.20 84.80
CA PRO A 90 -41.07 -48.77 86.07
C PRO A 90 -40.37 -47.54 86.75
N ALA A 91 -40.70 -46.95 87.91
CA ALA A 91 -41.45 -47.23 89.15
C ALA A 91 -41.77 -45.86 89.82
N ALA A 92 -42.99 -45.49 90.30
CA ALA A 92 -43.71 -45.84 91.57
C ALA A 92 -43.05 -45.31 92.87
N PRO A 93 -43.74 -45.11 94.04
CA PRO A 93 -45.18 -45.32 94.42
C PRO A 93 -45.84 -44.11 95.18
N ALA A 94 -47.18 -43.90 95.21
CA ALA A 94 -48.31 -44.48 96.02
C ALA A 94 -48.44 -43.89 97.47
N GLU A 95 -49.59 -43.62 98.13
CA GLU A 95 -50.93 -44.25 98.17
C GLU A 95 -52.11 -43.32 98.67
N PRO A 96 -53.39 -43.76 98.54
CA PRO A 96 -54.66 -43.16 99.01
C PRO A 96 -55.42 -44.01 100.09
N ASN A 97 -56.64 -43.60 100.50
CA ASN A 97 -57.69 -44.40 101.20
C ASN A 97 -59.07 -43.73 100.93
N ALA A 98 -60.13 -44.32 100.34
CA ALA A 98 -61.01 -45.46 100.69
C ALA A 98 -61.87 -45.21 101.97
N GLU A 99 -63.17 -45.50 102.14
CA GLU A 99 -64.36 -45.89 101.34
C GLU A 99 -65.54 -46.14 102.35
N GLN A 100 -66.83 -46.17 101.92
CA GLN A 100 -68.02 -46.87 102.54
C GLN A 100 -68.77 -46.20 103.74
N LYS A 101 -70.10 -46.31 104.01
CA LYS A 101 -71.33 -46.95 103.45
C LYS A 101 -72.59 -46.54 104.31
N ILE A 102 -73.76 -46.39 103.67
CA ILE A 102 -75.16 -46.85 104.00
C ILE A 102 -76.01 -46.26 105.19
N ALA A 103 -77.28 -45.97 104.86
CA ALA A 103 -78.44 -45.46 105.64
C ALA A 103 -79.12 -46.54 106.56
N PRO A 104 -80.20 -46.32 107.39
CA PRO A 104 -81.51 -45.75 106.97
C PRO A 104 -82.40 -45.03 108.04
N THR A 105 -83.37 -44.26 107.53
CA THR A 105 -84.79 -44.06 107.97
C THR A 105 -85.20 -43.58 109.37
N LEU A 106 -85.76 -42.36 109.40
CA LEU A 106 -87.20 -42.08 109.61
C LEU A 106 -87.89 -42.60 110.90
N GLN A 107 -87.47 -42.07 112.04
CA GLN A 107 -88.24 -41.78 113.27
C GLN A 107 -87.29 -40.89 114.10
N HIS A 108 -87.56 -39.69 114.58
CA HIS A 108 -88.76 -38.89 114.79
C HIS A 108 -88.20 -37.46 114.96
N LEU A 109 -88.21 -36.58 113.96
CA LEU A 109 -89.24 -35.54 113.71
C LEU A 109 -89.87 -34.83 114.92
N SER A 110 -89.36 -35.04 116.13
CA SER A 110 -89.80 -34.35 117.37
C SER A 110 -88.64 -33.68 118.12
N ASN A 111 -87.39 -34.02 117.82
CA ASN A 111 -86.19 -33.38 118.39
C ASN A 111 -85.51 -32.39 117.43
N LEU A 112 -85.98 -32.28 116.18
CA LEU A 112 -85.37 -31.44 115.14
C LEU A 112 -85.59 -29.93 115.38
N ALA A 113 -86.72 -29.49 115.96
CA ALA A 113 -86.96 -28.04 116.14
C ALA A 113 -86.12 -27.38 117.25
N ILE A 114 -85.69 -28.13 118.27
CA ILE A 114 -84.85 -27.60 119.37
C ILE A 114 -83.36 -27.69 119.01
N ILE A 115 -82.96 -28.72 118.25
CA ILE A 115 -81.60 -28.83 117.74
C ILE A 115 -81.39 -27.82 116.60
N GLU A 116 -82.34 -27.57 115.70
CA GLU A 116 -82.17 -26.65 114.56
C GLU A 116 -82.00 -25.17 114.99
N ALA A 117 -82.50 -24.76 116.16
CA ALA A 117 -82.23 -23.44 116.74
C ALA A 117 -80.82 -23.33 117.37
N GLN A 118 -80.30 -24.41 117.96
CA GLN A 118 -78.91 -24.46 118.44
C GLN A 118 -77.91 -24.71 117.29
N HIS A 119 -78.35 -25.42 116.25
CA HIS A 119 -77.58 -25.69 115.04
C HIS A 119 -77.55 -24.47 114.13
N SER A 120 -78.58 -23.61 114.08
CA SER A 120 -78.53 -22.35 113.33
C SER A 120 -77.64 -21.31 114.01
N ALA A 121 -77.62 -21.25 115.34
CA ALA A 121 -76.66 -20.43 116.09
C ALA A 121 -75.22 -20.97 115.94
N ALA A 122 -75.01 -22.29 115.95
CA ALA A 122 -73.70 -22.90 115.71
C ALA A 122 -73.25 -22.79 114.24
N VAL A 123 -74.17 -22.88 113.27
CA VAL A 123 -73.88 -22.73 111.84
C VAL A 123 -73.66 -21.26 111.48
N ALA A 124 -74.36 -20.31 112.11
CA ALA A 124 -74.06 -18.89 111.96
C ALA A 124 -72.69 -18.54 112.56
N ALA A 125 -72.35 -19.08 113.73
CA ALA A 125 -71.02 -18.91 114.33
C ALA A 125 -69.91 -19.61 113.51
N GLN A 126 -70.19 -20.78 112.92
CA GLN A 126 -69.26 -21.47 112.02
C GLN A 126 -69.14 -20.77 110.65
N GLN A 127 -70.20 -20.15 110.15
CA GLN A 127 -70.16 -19.35 108.92
C GLN A 127 -69.41 -18.03 109.12
N GLU A 128 -69.59 -17.36 110.26
CA GLU A 128 -68.78 -16.18 110.60
C GLU A 128 -67.30 -16.55 110.78
N GLN A 129 -66.99 -17.65 111.48
CA GLN A 129 -65.60 -18.15 111.57
C GLN A 129 -65.04 -18.60 110.21
N ALA A 130 -65.85 -19.18 109.33
CA ALA A 130 -65.43 -19.59 107.99
C ALA A 130 -65.20 -18.39 107.07
N VAL A 131 -66.02 -17.34 107.13
CA VAL A 131 -65.81 -16.08 106.38
C VAL A 131 -64.59 -15.33 106.91
N GLU A 132 -64.38 -15.33 108.23
CA GLU A 132 -63.20 -14.71 108.82
C GLU A 132 -61.91 -15.49 108.51
N LEU A 133 -61.97 -16.83 108.45
CA LEU A 133 -60.88 -17.67 107.95
C LEU A 133 -60.62 -17.45 106.46
N HIS A 134 -61.67 -17.37 105.63
CA HIS A 134 -61.52 -17.06 104.20
C HIS A 134 -60.91 -15.67 103.99
N ARG A 135 -61.31 -14.68 104.77
CA ARG A 135 -60.73 -13.34 104.73
C ARG A 135 -59.26 -13.34 105.17
N LYS A 136 -58.91 -14.10 106.21
CA LYS A 136 -57.51 -14.26 106.64
C LYS A 136 -56.68 -15.04 105.61
N GLU A 137 -57.26 -16.02 104.93
CA GLU A 137 -56.61 -16.73 103.82
C GLU A 137 -56.43 -15.85 102.58
N GLU A 138 -57.39 -15.00 102.24
CA GLU A 138 -57.27 -14.03 101.15
C GLU A 138 -56.25 -12.94 101.48
N GLU A 139 -56.25 -12.40 102.70
CA GLU A 139 -55.23 -11.46 103.15
C GLU A 139 -53.83 -12.12 103.17
N ALA A 140 -53.74 -13.41 103.53
CA ALA A 140 -52.49 -14.16 103.45
C ALA A 140 -52.04 -14.44 102.01
N LYS A 141 -52.97 -14.74 101.09
CA LYS A 141 -52.70 -14.87 99.65
C LYS A 141 -52.23 -13.55 99.07
N ASN A 142 -52.91 -12.45 99.38
CA ASN A 142 -52.52 -11.11 98.94
C ASN A 142 -51.13 -10.72 99.47
N ARG A 143 -50.83 -10.99 100.75
CA ARG A 143 -49.48 -10.78 101.29
C ARG A 143 -48.44 -11.67 100.60
N ASN A 144 -48.77 -12.91 100.28
CA ASN A 144 -47.86 -13.80 99.56
C ASN A 144 -47.64 -13.34 98.11
N ASP A 145 -48.67 -12.87 97.43
CA ASP A 145 -48.59 -12.33 96.08
C ASP A 145 -47.84 -10.99 96.05
N GLU A 146 -48.00 -10.14 97.06
CA GLU A 146 -47.18 -8.93 97.26
C GLU A 146 -45.71 -9.29 97.51
N LEU A 147 -45.43 -10.31 98.33
CA LEU A 147 -44.07 -10.80 98.54
C LEU A 147 -43.47 -11.41 97.26
N ARG A 148 -44.28 -12.07 96.43
CA ARG A 148 -43.85 -12.58 95.12
C ARG A 148 -43.57 -11.46 94.14
N ARG A 149 -44.42 -10.44 94.07
CA ARG A 149 -44.23 -9.26 93.23
C ARG A 149 -42.97 -8.50 93.63
N THR A 150 -42.79 -8.21 94.92
CA THR A 150 -41.57 -7.55 95.43
C THR A 150 -40.31 -8.39 95.20
N ALA A 151 -40.38 -9.72 95.30
CA ALA A 151 -39.27 -10.61 94.97
C ALA A 151 -38.96 -10.63 93.46
N ILE A 152 -39.97 -10.59 92.59
CA ILE A 152 -39.83 -10.51 91.14
C ILE A 152 -39.23 -9.15 90.75
N GLU A 153 -39.75 -8.05 91.29
CA GLU A 153 -39.22 -6.70 91.09
C GLU A 153 -37.75 -6.59 91.54
N GLY A 154 -37.39 -7.18 92.69
CA GLY A 154 -36.01 -7.24 93.17
C GLY A 154 -35.09 -8.00 92.21
N LYS A 155 -35.55 -9.11 91.62
CA LYS A 155 -34.79 -9.85 90.60
C LYS A 155 -34.64 -9.06 89.30
N ILE A 156 -35.70 -8.40 88.83
CA ILE A 156 -35.67 -7.53 87.65
C ILE A 156 -34.67 -6.38 87.86
N ALA A 157 -34.68 -5.74 89.04
CA ALA A 157 -33.72 -4.69 89.37
C ALA A 157 -32.27 -5.20 89.33
N ALA A 158 -32.01 -6.42 89.80
CA ALA A 158 -30.68 -7.03 89.72
C ALA A 158 -30.26 -7.33 88.27
N PHE A 159 -31.16 -7.81 87.41
CA PHE A 159 -30.91 -8.01 85.98
C PHE A 159 -30.61 -6.69 85.26
N LEU A 160 -31.42 -5.65 85.50
CA LEU A 160 -31.21 -4.32 84.92
C LEU A 160 -29.89 -3.69 85.37
N THR A 161 -29.47 -3.91 86.61
CA THR A 161 -28.17 -3.43 87.12
C THR A 161 -27.01 -4.13 86.41
N ARG A 162 -27.09 -5.45 86.18
CA ARG A 162 -26.08 -6.20 85.42
C ARG A 162 -26.06 -5.81 83.95
N ALA A 163 -27.22 -5.68 83.32
CA ALA A 163 -27.35 -5.22 81.94
C ALA A 163 -26.70 -3.84 81.74
N ASN A 164 -26.95 -2.90 82.66
CA ASN A 164 -26.27 -1.60 82.68
C ASN A 164 -24.75 -1.73 82.82
N GLY A 165 -24.28 -2.65 83.66
CA GLY A 165 -22.84 -2.93 83.79
C GLY A 165 -22.20 -3.42 82.49
N TYR A 166 -22.85 -4.32 81.76
CA TYR A 166 -22.38 -4.77 80.45
C TYR A 166 -22.47 -3.69 79.38
N PHE A 167 -23.54 -2.87 79.42
CA PHE A 167 -23.71 -1.72 78.54
C PHE A 167 -22.56 -0.71 78.70
N GLN A 168 -22.18 -0.36 79.93
CA GLN A 168 -21.06 0.55 80.19
C GLN A 168 -19.71 0.01 79.68
N ARG A 169 -19.55 -1.31 79.61
CA ARG A 169 -18.36 -1.97 79.04
C ARG A 169 -18.41 -2.14 77.52
N LYS A 170 -19.47 -1.65 76.86
CA LYS A 170 -19.76 -1.85 75.43
C LYS A 170 -19.92 -3.34 75.04
N GLU A 171 -20.22 -4.22 76.00
CA GLU A 171 -20.54 -5.63 75.77
C GLU A 171 -22.02 -5.79 75.45
N TYR A 172 -22.48 -5.19 74.35
CA TYR A 172 -23.91 -5.05 74.04
C TYR A 172 -24.67 -6.38 73.96
N GLY A 173 -24.03 -7.45 73.45
CA GLY A 173 -24.65 -8.77 73.37
C GLY A 173 -25.02 -9.34 74.75
N ARG A 174 -24.09 -9.29 75.71
CA ARG A 174 -24.35 -9.76 77.08
C ARG A 174 -25.34 -8.87 77.83
N ALA A 175 -25.36 -7.57 77.51
CA ALA A 175 -26.35 -6.65 78.06
C ALA A 175 -27.77 -7.00 77.60
N LEU A 176 -27.96 -7.33 76.31
CA LEU A 176 -29.25 -7.78 75.77
C LEU A 176 -29.67 -9.14 76.34
N ASP A 177 -28.73 -10.07 76.57
CA ASP A 177 -29.04 -11.36 77.18
C ASP A 177 -29.60 -11.23 78.62
N GLU A 178 -29.05 -10.31 79.43
CA GLU A 178 -29.56 -10.04 80.78
C GLU A 178 -30.93 -9.34 80.76
N ILE A 179 -31.21 -8.53 79.73
CA ILE A 179 -32.54 -7.94 79.51
C ILE A 179 -33.56 -8.99 79.11
N ALA A 180 -33.19 -9.93 78.23
CA ALA A 180 -34.06 -11.06 77.86
C ALA A 180 -34.45 -11.90 79.08
N ARG A 181 -33.53 -12.08 80.05
CA ARG A 181 -33.83 -12.74 81.34
C ARG A 181 -34.80 -11.93 82.20
N ALA A 182 -34.72 -10.60 82.17
CA ALA A 182 -35.67 -9.72 82.86
C ALA A 182 -37.08 -9.81 82.23
N TYR A 183 -37.18 -9.88 80.89
CA TYR A 183 -38.45 -10.06 80.17
C TYR A 183 -39.21 -11.32 80.55
N LEU A 184 -38.50 -12.42 80.82
CA LEU A 184 -39.12 -13.67 81.26
C LEU A 184 -39.83 -13.56 82.61
N LEU A 185 -39.47 -12.56 83.43
CA LEU A 185 -40.06 -12.34 84.75
C LEU A 185 -41.24 -11.36 84.71
N ASP A 186 -41.15 -10.29 83.90
CA ASP A 186 -42.25 -9.35 83.70
C ASP A 186 -42.14 -8.67 82.32
N PRO A 187 -42.92 -9.14 81.33
CA PRO A 187 -42.84 -8.60 79.96
C PRO A 187 -43.47 -7.20 79.81
N VAL A 188 -44.22 -6.73 80.81
CA VAL A 188 -44.95 -5.44 80.76
C VAL A 188 -44.14 -4.31 81.41
N ASN A 189 -42.94 -4.60 81.94
CA ASN A 189 -42.15 -3.60 82.65
C ASN A 189 -41.44 -2.62 81.69
N ASP A 190 -41.92 -1.38 81.62
CA ASP A 190 -41.39 -0.31 80.75
C ASP A 190 -39.89 -0.05 80.93
N ARG A 191 -39.32 -0.30 82.13
CA ARG A 191 -37.89 -0.08 82.38
C ARG A 191 -37.01 -1.06 81.60
N ILE A 192 -37.52 -2.25 81.32
CA ILE A 192 -36.81 -3.28 80.54
C ILE A 192 -36.76 -2.84 79.06
N HIS A 193 -37.91 -2.43 78.50
CA HIS A 193 -38.02 -1.90 77.14
C HIS A 193 -37.11 -0.69 76.92
N ALA A 194 -37.17 0.29 77.83
CA ALA A 194 -36.36 1.50 77.73
C ALA A 194 -34.86 1.19 77.71
N LEU A 195 -34.39 0.27 78.55
CA LEU A 195 -32.97 -0.10 78.58
C LEU A 195 -32.56 -0.89 77.33
N GLU A 196 -33.44 -1.77 76.83
CA GLU A 196 -33.20 -2.52 75.58
C GLU A 196 -32.99 -1.59 74.39
N ASP A 197 -33.85 -0.60 74.22
CA ASP A 197 -33.76 0.37 73.14
C ASP A 197 -32.46 1.17 73.21
N THR A 198 -32.04 1.58 74.42
CA THR A 198 -30.76 2.28 74.58
C THR A 198 -29.55 1.40 74.21
N ILE A 199 -29.57 0.12 74.56
CA ILE A 199 -28.49 -0.82 74.23
C ILE A 199 -28.46 -1.10 72.73
N ARG A 200 -29.61 -1.34 72.09
CA ARG A 200 -29.69 -1.58 70.65
C ARG A 200 -29.22 -0.36 69.85
N LYS A 201 -29.64 0.84 70.24
CA LYS A 201 -29.19 2.09 69.61
C LYS A 201 -27.66 2.25 69.72
N ALA A 202 -27.09 2.04 70.90
CA ALA A 202 -25.64 2.12 71.09
C ALA A 202 -24.87 1.01 70.34
N GLN A 203 -25.45 -0.17 70.17
CA GLN A 203 -24.88 -1.25 69.38
C GLN A 203 -24.87 -0.91 67.88
N GLU A 204 -25.93 -0.30 67.37
CA GLU A 204 -26.00 0.16 65.97
C GLU A 204 -25.00 1.30 65.72
N ASP A 205 -24.92 2.27 66.62
CA ASP A 205 -23.98 3.38 66.51
C ASP A 205 -22.53 2.87 66.55
N ALA A 206 -22.20 1.92 67.43
CA ALA A 206 -20.88 1.30 67.47
C ALA A 206 -20.53 0.54 66.17
N ARG A 207 -21.51 -0.13 65.54
CA ARG A 207 -21.30 -0.78 64.23
C ARG A 207 -21.05 0.23 63.12
N ARG A 208 -21.79 1.35 63.11
CA ARG A 208 -21.57 2.45 62.15
C ARG A 208 -20.18 3.06 62.31
N ASP A 209 -19.73 3.28 63.54
CA ASP A 209 -18.39 3.80 63.81
C ASP A 209 -17.30 2.83 63.32
N GLU A 210 -17.45 1.52 63.56
CA GLU A 210 -16.51 0.51 63.04
C GLU A 210 -16.51 0.44 61.50
N GLU A 211 -17.67 0.56 60.86
CA GLU A 211 -17.79 0.56 59.40
C GLU A 211 -17.13 1.79 58.77
N THR A 212 -17.35 2.98 59.34
CA THR A 212 -16.71 4.22 58.88
C THR A 212 -15.19 4.18 59.10
N GLU A 213 -14.71 3.62 60.20
CA GLU A 213 -13.28 3.46 60.44
C GLU A 213 -12.63 2.46 59.47
N ARG A 214 -13.31 1.35 59.15
CA ARG A 214 -12.85 0.40 58.12
C ARG A 214 -12.80 1.05 56.73
N GLN A 215 -13.79 1.85 56.38
CA GLN A 215 -13.80 2.59 55.12
C GLN A 215 -12.64 3.57 55.03
N ARG A 216 -12.41 4.36 56.10
CA ARG A 216 -11.28 5.28 56.17
C ARG A 216 -9.92 4.57 56.04
N ARG A 217 -9.75 3.42 56.70
CA ARG A 217 -8.51 2.61 56.56
C ARG A 217 -8.33 2.09 55.13
N MET A 218 -9.40 1.64 54.47
CA MET A 218 -9.32 1.21 53.06
C MET A 218 -8.97 2.38 52.12
N GLU A 219 -9.48 3.58 52.37
CA GLU A 219 -9.14 4.78 51.60
C GLU A 219 -7.69 5.21 51.82
N GLU A 220 -7.22 5.23 53.07
CA GLU A 220 -5.82 5.54 53.41
C GLU A 220 -4.86 4.52 52.78
N ASP A 221 -5.17 3.23 52.80
CA ASP A 221 -4.35 2.19 52.16
C ASP A 221 -4.39 2.27 50.62
N ARG A 222 -5.53 2.65 50.04
CA ARG A 222 -5.66 2.90 48.60
C ARG A 222 -4.83 4.10 48.17
N LEU A 223 -4.82 5.18 48.96
CA LEU A 223 -4.00 6.36 48.71
C LEU A 223 -2.51 6.03 48.81
N LYS A 224 -2.08 5.32 49.85
CA LYS A 224 -0.67 4.88 50.00
C LYS A 224 -0.21 4.01 48.84
N ARG A 225 -1.06 3.11 48.33
CA ARG A 225 -0.74 2.31 47.13
C ARG A 225 -0.60 3.18 45.88
N GLN A 226 -1.47 4.18 45.70
CA GLN A 226 -1.36 5.11 44.59
C GLN A 226 -0.11 5.99 44.68
N GLU A 227 0.26 6.45 45.87
CA GLU A 227 1.48 7.23 46.10
C GLU A 227 2.74 6.41 45.87
N LEU A 228 2.78 5.15 46.31
CA LEU A 228 3.90 4.24 46.05
C LEU A 228 4.08 3.99 44.55
N LEU A 229 2.99 3.76 43.81
CA LEU A 229 3.03 3.58 42.36
C LEU A 229 3.47 4.85 41.64
N LYS A 230 3.01 6.03 42.07
CA LYS A 230 3.46 7.32 41.54
C LYS A 230 4.95 7.53 41.80
N SER A 231 5.44 7.23 43.00
CA SER A 231 6.86 7.35 43.36
C SER A 231 7.73 6.40 42.54
N GLN A 232 7.31 5.15 42.33
CA GLN A 232 8.06 4.20 41.50
C GLN A 232 8.07 4.63 40.02
N SER A 233 6.94 5.13 39.51
CA SER A 233 6.86 5.67 38.15
C SER A 233 7.78 6.89 37.97
N GLN A 234 7.84 7.79 38.94
CA GLN A 234 8.72 8.97 38.90
C GLN A 234 10.21 8.60 38.97
N LEU A 235 10.59 7.63 39.79
CA LEU A 235 11.98 7.15 39.84
C LEU A 235 12.38 6.50 38.51
N TYR A 236 11.50 5.69 37.94
CA TYR A 236 11.72 5.08 36.63
C TYR A 236 11.83 6.12 35.51
N GLN A 237 11.02 7.20 35.57
CA GLN A 237 11.12 8.32 34.63
C GLN A 237 12.45 9.06 34.76
N LYS A 238 12.90 9.38 35.99
CA LYS A 238 14.19 10.04 36.22
C LYS A 238 15.38 9.20 35.77
N GLU A 239 15.36 7.89 36.05
CA GLU A 239 16.40 6.97 35.61
C GLU A 239 16.44 6.86 34.08
N LYS A 240 15.28 6.84 33.42
CA LYS A 240 15.17 6.88 31.97
C LYS A 240 15.67 8.19 31.39
N GLU A 241 15.35 9.32 32.00
CA GLU A 241 15.83 10.65 31.58
C GLU A 241 17.36 10.80 31.74
N GLU A 242 17.92 10.32 32.84
CA GLU A 242 19.38 10.32 33.05
C GLU A 242 20.10 9.39 32.07
N LYS A 243 19.52 8.22 31.78
CA LYS A 243 20.06 7.31 30.77
C LYS A 243 20.03 7.94 29.38
N VAL A 244 18.91 8.56 29.00
CA VAL A 244 18.79 9.30 27.73
C VAL A 244 19.80 10.44 27.66
N ARG A 245 20.02 11.20 28.75
CA ARG A 245 21.03 12.26 28.78
C ARG A 245 22.46 11.75 28.60
N ARG A 246 22.82 10.62 29.21
CA ARG A 246 24.16 10.01 29.03
C ARG A 246 24.34 9.51 27.61
N GLU A 247 23.35 8.80 27.07
CA GLU A 247 23.37 8.33 25.68
C GLU A 247 23.41 9.50 24.68
N GLU A 248 22.71 10.60 24.96
CA GLU A 248 22.76 11.81 24.13
C GLU A 248 24.14 12.50 24.18
N GLN A 249 24.79 12.55 25.34
CA GLN A 249 26.16 13.08 25.46
C GLN A 249 27.19 12.22 24.73
N GLU A 250 27.09 10.90 24.82
CA GLU A 250 27.96 9.97 24.09
C GLU A 250 27.73 10.06 22.58
N ARG A 251 26.47 10.20 22.14
CA ARG A 251 26.14 10.45 20.73
C ARG A 251 26.74 11.77 20.23
N LYS A 252 26.64 12.84 21.00
CA LYS A 252 27.24 14.14 20.66
C LYS A 252 28.76 14.04 20.50
N ARG A 253 29.46 13.39 21.44
CA ARG A 253 30.91 13.17 21.35
C ARG A 253 31.29 12.33 20.13
N ALA A 254 30.57 11.25 19.86
CA ALA A 254 30.80 10.42 18.69
C ALA A 254 30.51 11.17 17.37
N GLN A 255 29.52 12.07 17.37
CA GLN A 255 29.23 12.94 16.24
C GLN A 255 30.37 13.96 16.03
N GLU A 256 30.83 14.62 17.08
CA GLU A 256 31.96 15.57 17.03
C GLU A 256 33.25 14.91 16.51
N GLU A 257 33.57 13.70 16.97
CA GLU A 257 34.75 12.96 16.48
C GLU A 257 34.63 12.58 14.99
N LYS A 258 33.44 12.16 14.54
CA LYS A 258 33.19 11.88 13.12
C LYS A 258 33.27 13.14 12.27
N VAL A 259 32.62 14.23 12.69
CA VAL A 259 32.69 15.54 12.03
C VAL A 259 34.15 15.96 11.86
N ARG A 260 34.98 15.77 12.89
CA ARG A 260 36.41 16.07 12.82
C ARG A 260 37.17 15.22 11.80
N GLN A 261 36.87 13.92 11.70
CA GLN A 261 37.49 13.02 10.71
C GLN A 261 37.10 13.42 9.27
N TYR A 262 35.81 13.69 9.04
CA TYR A 262 35.35 14.14 7.73
C TYR A 262 35.94 15.50 7.34
N LEU A 263 36.04 16.45 8.28
CA LEU A 263 36.69 17.73 8.03
C LEU A 263 38.16 17.56 7.61
N GLN A 264 38.91 16.68 8.28
CA GLN A 264 40.29 16.36 7.87
C GLN A 264 40.33 15.80 6.45
N HIS A 265 39.45 14.85 6.12
CA HIS A 265 39.39 14.28 4.78
C HIS A 265 39.00 15.30 3.70
N VAL A 266 38.02 16.16 3.96
CA VAL A 266 37.63 17.25 3.06
C VAL A 266 38.81 18.20 2.82
N THR A 267 39.59 18.52 3.85
CA THR A 267 40.79 19.36 3.67
C THR A 267 41.86 18.69 2.80
N GLU A 268 42.03 17.37 2.89
CA GLU A 268 42.92 16.60 2.02
C GLU A 268 42.43 16.61 0.56
N LEU A 269 41.13 16.38 0.33
CA LEU A 269 40.51 16.42 -1.00
C LEU A 269 40.58 17.82 -1.63
N TYR A 270 40.38 18.86 -0.81
CA TYR A 270 40.56 20.25 -1.22
C TYR A 270 42.00 20.53 -1.64
N GLN A 271 43.00 20.06 -0.89
CA GLN A 271 44.42 20.19 -1.25
C GLN A 271 44.78 19.42 -2.53
N ALA A 272 44.12 18.28 -2.78
CA ALA A 272 44.25 17.52 -4.02
C ALA A 272 43.50 18.14 -5.21
N ASN A 273 42.83 19.28 -5.04
CA ASN A 273 42.02 20.00 -6.03
C ASN A 273 40.85 19.17 -6.58
N LYS A 274 40.35 18.19 -5.80
CA LYS A 274 39.17 17.40 -6.12
C LYS A 274 37.92 18.03 -5.49
N LEU A 275 37.49 19.16 -6.05
CA LEU A 275 36.49 20.04 -5.44
C LEU A 275 35.11 19.38 -5.30
N ASP A 276 34.69 18.57 -6.26
CA ASP A 276 33.37 17.92 -6.24
C ASP A 276 33.30 16.82 -5.16
N GLU A 277 34.35 16.00 -5.01
CA GLU A 277 34.47 15.00 -3.93
C GLU A 277 34.55 15.70 -2.56
N ALA A 278 35.27 16.82 -2.48
CA ALA A 278 35.34 17.63 -1.26
C ALA A 278 33.99 18.22 -0.86
N LEU A 279 33.18 18.70 -1.81
CA LEU A 279 31.81 19.19 -1.56
C LEU A 279 30.86 18.07 -1.15
N SER A 280 30.95 16.89 -1.77
CA SER A 280 30.08 15.77 -1.40
C SER A 280 30.36 15.29 0.02
N GLU A 281 31.63 15.19 0.42
CA GLU A 281 32.02 14.83 1.79
C GLU A 281 31.62 15.93 2.78
N LEU A 282 31.79 17.20 2.41
CA LEU A 282 31.37 18.32 3.25
C LEU A 282 29.84 18.38 3.43
N ALA A 283 29.06 18.04 2.41
CA ALA A 283 27.60 17.96 2.51
C ALA A 283 27.16 16.92 3.55
N PHE A 284 27.85 15.78 3.66
CA PHE A 284 27.60 14.81 4.74
C PHE A 284 27.88 15.42 6.12
N VAL A 285 28.91 16.26 6.25
CA VAL A 285 29.21 16.95 7.52
C VAL A 285 28.15 17.99 7.88
N ILE A 286 27.66 18.76 6.90
CA ILE A 286 26.57 19.75 7.10
C ILE A 286 25.29 19.07 7.61
N VAL A 287 24.98 17.87 7.10
CA VAL A 287 23.83 17.08 7.58
C VAL A 287 24.02 16.62 9.03
N ILE A 288 25.25 16.32 9.45
CA ILE A 288 25.57 15.86 10.81
C ILE A 288 25.59 17.03 11.80
N ASP A 289 26.20 18.17 11.44
CA ASP A 289 26.25 19.38 12.25
C ASP A 289 26.19 20.65 11.36
N PRO A 290 24.98 21.19 11.11
CA PRO A 290 24.78 22.32 10.20
C PRO A 290 25.26 23.66 10.77
N LEU A 291 25.59 23.73 12.06
CA LEU A 291 26.00 24.97 12.73
C LEU A 291 27.53 25.07 12.93
N ASN A 292 28.29 24.10 12.45
CA ASN A 292 29.74 24.13 12.55
C ASN A 292 30.33 25.21 11.61
N GLU A 293 30.89 26.26 12.20
CA GLU A 293 31.48 27.38 11.45
C GLU A 293 32.64 26.98 10.53
N GLU A 294 33.41 25.94 10.89
CA GLU A 294 34.54 25.47 10.07
C GLU A 294 34.07 24.84 8.76
N VAL A 295 32.95 24.10 8.82
CA VAL A 295 32.31 23.47 7.66
C VAL A 295 31.85 24.54 6.68
N LEU A 296 31.14 25.57 7.16
CA LEU A 296 30.64 26.66 6.33
C LEU A 296 31.77 27.48 5.68
N ARG A 297 32.88 27.71 6.39
CA ARG A 297 34.05 28.39 5.81
C ARG A 297 34.73 27.56 4.72
N LEU A 298 34.83 26.24 4.90
CA LEU A 298 35.37 25.34 3.89
C LEU A 298 34.45 25.25 2.67
N GLU A 299 33.13 25.23 2.88
CA GLU A 299 32.13 25.23 1.82
C GLU A 299 32.28 26.45 0.91
N GLN A 300 32.29 27.64 1.51
CA GLN A 300 32.48 28.90 0.80
C GLN A 300 33.77 28.89 -0.03
N ARG A 301 34.86 28.39 0.55
CA ARG A 301 36.16 28.35 -0.11
C ARG A 301 36.22 27.34 -1.26
N ILE A 302 35.54 26.20 -1.14
CA ILE A 302 35.45 25.21 -2.23
C ILE A 302 34.56 25.74 -3.35
N LEU A 303 33.42 26.36 -3.01
CA LEU A 303 32.51 26.99 -3.98
C LEU A 303 33.19 28.12 -4.76
N GLU A 304 33.93 29.01 -4.10
CA GLU A 304 34.70 30.07 -4.79
C GLU A 304 35.71 29.49 -5.80
N MET A 305 36.37 28.38 -5.44
CA MET A 305 37.31 27.69 -6.34
C MET A 305 36.59 27.01 -7.51
N GLN A 306 35.44 26.39 -7.27
CA GLN A 306 34.63 25.74 -8.31
C GLN A 306 34.03 26.78 -9.26
N GLU A 307 33.51 27.89 -8.74
CA GLU A 307 33.00 29.01 -9.52
C GLU A 307 34.11 29.58 -10.41
N LYS A 308 35.32 29.74 -9.87
CA LYS A 308 36.48 30.18 -10.67
C LYS A 308 36.83 29.19 -11.79
N GLN A 309 36.75 27.88 -11.55
CA GLN A 309 36.96 26.87 -12.60
C GLN A 309 35.85 26.93 -13.66
N GLN A 310 34.59 27.06 -13.25
CA GLN A 310 33.45 27.19 -14.17
C GLN A 310 33.53 28.49 -14.98
N GLN A 311 33.89 29.61 -14.36
CA GLN A 311 34.13 30.88 -15.05
C GLN A 311 35.22 30.74 -16.11
N GLN A 312 36.34 30.07 -15.79
CA GLN A 312 37.39 29.80 -16.78
C GLN A 312 36.90 28.93 -17.94
N GLN A 313 36.09 27.89 -17.67
CA GLN A 313 35.50 27.05 -18.72
C GLN A 313 34.49 27.82 -19.58
N LEU A 314 33.65 28.65 -18.95
CA LEU A 314 32.69 29.52 -19.65
C LEU A 314 33.41 30.57 -20.49
N GLU A 315 34.47 31.18 -19.99
CA GLU A 315 35.31 32.09 -20.78
C GLU A 315 35.94 31.39 -21.98
N GLN A 316 36.45 30.16 -21.81
CA GLN A 316 36.98 29.37 -22.92
C GLN A 316 35.90 29.04 -23.95
N TYR A 317 34.71 28.66 -23.49
CA TYR A 317 33.57 28.37 -24.35
C TYR A 317 33.07 29.62 -25.09
N GLN A 318 32.98 30.76 -24.41
CA GLN A 318 32.64 32.05 -25.00
C GLN A 318 33.65 32.46 -26.07
N ARG A 319 34.96 32.31 -25.81
CA ARG A 319 36.01 32.55 -26.82
C ARG A 319 35.81 31.67 -28.05
N GLN A 320 35.48 30.39 -27.87
CA GLN A 320 35.20 29.48 -29.00
C GLN A 320 33.93 29.89 -29.77
N LEU A 321 32.88 30.34 -29.08
CA LEU A 321 31.68 30.86 -29.72
C LEU A 321 31.94 32.15 -30.49
N GLU A 322 32.70 33.08 -29.92
CA GLU A 322 33.10 34.32 -30.59
C GLU A 322 33.95 34.03 -31.84
N GLU A 323 34.88 33.07 -31.77
CA GLU A 323 35.65 32.64 -32.94
C GLU A 323 34.75 32.02 -34.02
N ARG A 324 33.77 31.20 -33.64
CA ARG A 324 32.78 30.62 -34.57
C ARG A 324 31.87 31.71 -35.15
N GLN A 325 31.46 32.70 -34.37
CA GLN A 325 30.67 33.84 -34.83
C GLN A 325 31.47 34.68 -35.82
N ARG A 326 32.73 35.02 -35.51
CA ARG A 326 33.62 35.72 -36.45
C ARG A 326 33.78 34.95 -37.77
N LYS A 327 33.96 33.63 -37.71
CA LYS A 327 34.00 32.78 -38.92
C LYS A 327 32.69 32.85 -39.70
N ARG A 328 31.54 32.77 -39.04
CA ARG A 328 30.22 32.91 -39.69
C ARG A 328 30.03 34.29 -40.32
N GLU A 329 30.40 35.37 -39.62
CA GLU A 329 30.33 36.73 -40.14
C GLU A 329 31.19 36.91 -41.40
N THR A 330 32.39 36.34 -41.43
CA THR A 330 33.22 36.37 -42.65
C THR A 330 32.56 35.62 -43.81
N ILE A 331 31.94 34.46 -43.56
CA ILE A 331 31.20 33.70 -44.57
C ILE A 331 30.00 34.50 -45.07
N VAL A 332 29.18 35.07 -44.17
CA VAL A 332 28.02 35.91 -44.53
C VAL A 332 28.45 37.12 -45.36
N ALA A 333 29.56 37.78 -45.01
CA ALA A 333 30.09 38.90 -45.80
C ALA A 333 30.49 38.47 -47.23
N THR A 334 31.12 37.29 -47.37
CA THR A 334 31.44 36.75 -48.70
C THR A 334 30.19 36.39 -49.51
N ILE A 335 29.17 35.79 -48.86
CA ILE A 335 27.89 35.44 -49.48
C ILE A 335 27.18 36.69 -50.00
N ARG A 336 27.10 37.76 -49.21
CA ARG A 336 26.49 39.04 -49.63
C ARG A 336 27.18 39.63 -50.87
N LYS A 337 28.51 39.51 -50.95
CA LYS A 337 29.27 39.92 -52.13
C LYS A 337 28.93 39.08 -53.36
N HIS A 338 28.74 37.76 -53.19
CA HIS A 338 28.32 36.87 -54.26
C HIS A 338 26.88 37.13 -54.73
N ILE A 339 25.95 37.41 -53.82
CA ILE A 339 24.56 37.80 -54.12
C ILE A 339 24.55 39.08 -54.96
N ALA A 340 25.23 40.14 -54.50
CA ALA A 340 25.27 41.41 -55.22
C ALA A 340 25.85 41.27 -56.65
N ASN A 341 26.88 40.44 -56.81
CA ASN A 341 27.46 40.15 -58.11
C ASN A 341 26.50 39.34 -59.01
N ALA A 342 25.80 38.34 -58.46
CA ALA A 342 24.83 37.55 -59.21
C ALA A 342 23.62 38.40 -59.66
N GLU A 343 23.12 39.29 -58.81
CA GLU A 343 22.05 40.23 -59.19
C GLU A 343 22.50 41.17 -60.32
N GLN A 344 23.74 41.65 -60.27
CA GLN A 344 24.30 42.48 -61.33
C GLN A 344 24.37 41.72 -62.68
N LEU A 345 24.78 40.45 -62.66
CA LEU A 345 24.81 39.59 -63.85
C LEU A 345 23.41 39.28 -64.39
N ALA A 346 22.42 39.08 -63.51
CA ALA A 346 21.03 38.85 -63.90
C ALA A 346 20.41 40.09 -64.56
N ARG A 347 20.71 41.30 -64.07
CA ARG A 347 20.31 42.56 -64.74
C ARG A 347 20.88 42.71 -66.14
N GLN A 348 22.04 42.10 -66.41
CA GLN A 348 22.65 42.05 -67.74
C GLN A 348 22.07 40.93 -68.63
N GLN A 349 21.01 40.24 -68.20
CA GLN A 349 20.41 39.08 -68.86
C GLN A 349 21.36 37.88 -69.01
N LYS A 350 22.46 37.84 -68.25
CA LYS A 350 23.40 36.70 -68.19
C LYS A 350 22.98 35.72 -67.10
N PHE A 351 21.79 35.15 -67.23
CA PHE A 351 21.17 34.32 -66.19
C PHE A 351 22.00 33.08 -65.83
N THR A 352 22.70 32.46 -66.80
CA THR A 352 23.57 31.29 -66.56
C THR A 352 24.78 31.62 -65.69
N ASP A 353 25.42 32.76 -65.90
CA ASP A 353 26.58 33.21 -65.11
C ASP A 353 26.17 33.72 -63.72
N ALA A 354 24.99 34.34 -63.62
CA ALA A 354 24.37 34.72 -62.36
C ALA A 354 24.09 33.48 -61.48
N LEU A 355 23.46 32.44 -62.04
CA LEU A 355 23.20 31.19 -61.33
C LEU A 355 24.49 30.49 -60.91
N ARG A 356 25.51 30.42 -61.78
CA ARG A 356 26.83 29.85 -61.40
C ARG A 356 27.48 30.57 -60.22
N THR A 357 27.31 31.90 -60.11
CA THR A 357 27.84 32.70 -59.01
C THR A 357 27.09 32.41 -57.70
N ILE A 358 25.78 32.18 -57.77
CA ILE A 358 24.98 31.73 -56.61
C ILE A 358 25.31 30.29 -56.22
N THR A 359 25.49 29.37 -57.17
CA THR A 359 25.86 27.98 -56.88
C THR A 359 27.21 27.87 -56.15
N ARG A 360 28.17 28.77 -56.46
CA ARG A 360 29.44 28.84 -55.70
C ARG A 360 29.25 29.32 -54.27
N ALA A 361 28.30 30.22 -54.03
CA ALA A 361 27.99 30.74 -52.71
C ALA A 361 27.14 29.77 -51.88
N THR A 362 26.27 28.96 -52.48
CA THR A 362 25.50 27.91 -51.77
C THR A 362 26.38 26.75 -51.31
N VAL A 363 27.55 26.53 -51.90
CA VAL A 363 28.56 25.60 -51.34
C VAL A 363 29.17 26.14 -50.03
N LEU A 364 29.23 27.46 -49.84
CA LEU A 364 29.75 28.08 -48.61
C LEU A 364 28.73 28.04 -47.47
N ASP A 365 27.45 28.18 -47.77
CA ASP A 365 26.35 28.01 -46.81
C ASP A 365 25.06 27.56 -47.52
N PRO A 366 24.73 26.26 -47.50
CA PRO A 366 23.57 25.72 -48.23
C PRO A 366 22.23 26.09 -47.57
N VAL A 367 22.24 26.59 -46.33
CA VAL A 367 21.03 26.89 -45.54
C VAL A 367 20.70 28.39 -45.55
N ASN A 368 21.50 29.23 -46.22
CA ASN A 368 21.25 30.66 -46.25
C ASN A 368 20.05 31.02 -47.16
N ASP A 369 18.96 31.47 -46.54
CA ASP A 369 17.73 31.86 -47.22
C ASP A 369 17.94 33.01 -48.22
N GLU A 370 18.86 33.96 -47.96
CA GLU A 370 19.16 35.07 -48.86
C GLU A 370 19.71 34.57 -50.21
N LEU A 371 20.48 33.47 -50.21
CA LEU A 371 20.99 32.84 -51.42
C LEU A 371 19.89 32.16 -52.22
N GLN A 372 19.01 31.42 -51.55
CA GLN A 372 17.88 30.76 -52.19
C GLN A 372 16.88 31.78 -52.75
N GLU A 373 16.64 32.88 -52.04
CA GLU A 373 15.81 33.97 -52.53
C GLU A 373 16.43 34.68 -53.72
N CYS A 374 17.76 34.87 -53.71
CA CYS A 374 18.46 35.43 -54.88
C CYS A 374 18.38 34.47 -56.07
N GLU A 375 18.53 33.16 -55.85
CA GLU A 375 18.34 32.14 -56.90
C GLU A 375 16.93 32.19 -57.47
N ARG A 376 15.90 32.20 -56.60
CA ARG A 376 14.50 32.33 -57.01
C ARG A 376 14.24 33.64 -57.76
N ARG A 377 14.83 34.76 -57.35
CA ARG A 377 14.75 36.04 -58.06
C ARG A 377 15.39 35.96 -59.45
N ILE A 378 16.54 35.31 -59.59
CA ILE A 378 17.22 35.12 -60.88
C ILE A 378 16.39 34.24 -61.81
N LEU A 379 15.86 33.12 -61.29
CA LEU A 379 14.96 32.23 -62.04
C LEU A 379 13.66 32.94 -62.41
N ALA A 380 13.07 33.73 -61.52
CA ALA A 380 11.88 34.54 -61.81
C ALA A 380 12.16 35.59 -62.89
N MET A 381 13.30 36.30 -62.86
CA MET A 381 13.68 37.22 -63.93
C MET A 381 13.89 36.50 -65.27
N GLN A 382 14.43 35.27 -65.25
CA GLN A 382 14.58 34.42 -66.43
C GLN A 382 13.21 33.95 -66.97
N GLU A 383 12.31 33.52 -66.08
CA GLU A 383 10.95 33.15 -66.42
C GLU A 383 10.15 34.34 -66.94
N GLU A 384 10.25 35.52 -66.34
CA GLU A 384 9.60 36.74 -66.84
C GLU A 384 10.11 37.12 -68.22
N HIS A 385 11.41 36.96 -68.47
CA HIS A 385 11.98 37.16 -69.79
C HIS A 385 11.34 36.19 -70.80
N PHE A 386 11.27 34.90 -70.48
CA PHE A 386 10.60 33.90 -71.31
C PHE A 386 9.09 34.13 -71.43
N ARG A 387 8.42 34.58 -70.37
CA ARG A 387 7.00 34.89 -70.36
C ARG A 387 6.71 36.10 -71.21
N ARG A 388 7.51 37.16 -71.22
CA ARG A 388 7.33 38.27 -72.18
C ARG A 388 7.50 37.80 -73.63
N GLU A 389 8.42 36.87 -73.87
CA GLU A 389 8.58 36.21 -75.18
C GLU A 389 7.43 35.25 -75.51
N GLU A 390 6.75 34.67 -74.52
CA GLU A 390 5.63 33.74 -74.71
C GLU A 390 4.28 34.46 -74.76
N GLU A 391 4.07 35.49 -73.95
CA GLU A 391 2.91 36.39 -73.95
C GLU A 391 2.83 37.16 -75.26
N SER A 392 3.96 37.62 -75.80
CA SER A 392 3.98 38.15 -77.17
C SER A 392 3.55 37.10 -78.22
N LYS A 393 3.72 35.79 -77.95
CA LYS A 393 3.19 34.71 -78.80
C LYS A 393 1.72 34.38 -78.49
N ARG A 394 1.30 34.46 -77.23
CA ARG A 394 -0.07 34.17 -76.79
C ARG A 394 -1.04 35.29 -77.11
N GLU A 395 -0.65 36.57 -77.03
CA GLU A 395 -1.46 37.69 -77.51
C GLU A 395 -1.80 37.51 -79.00
N LEU A 396 -0.89 36.92 -79.76
CA LEU A 396 -1.12 36.54 -81.16
C LEU A 396 -2.16 35.40 -81.29
N GLN A 397 -2.21 34.45 -80.34
CA GLN A 397 -3.15 33.31 -80.36
C GLN A 397 -4.51 33.63 -79.72
N ASP A 398 -4.58 34.44 -78.67
CA ASP A 398 -5.82 34.79 -77.98
C ASP A 398 -6.66 35.79 -78.79
N GLN A 399 -6.04 36.58 -79.67
CA GLN A 399 -6.77 37.31 -80.71
C GLN A 399 -7.57 36.37 -81.63
N ILE A 400 -7.13 35.12 -81.81
CA ILE A 400 -7.79 34.10 -82.63
C ILE A 400 -8.90 33.39 -81.85
N ARG A 401 -8.70 33.14 -80.54
CA ARG A 401 -9.65 32.38 -79.70
C ARG A 401 -10.84 33.22 -79.19
N ARG A 402 -10.65 34.53 -78.94
CA ARG A 402 -11.75 35.44 -78.52
C ARG A 402 -12.85 35.55 -79.56
N GLN A 403 -12.54 35.33 -80.83
CA GLN A 403 -13.55 35.27 -81.90
C GLN A 403 -14.46 34.02 -81.80
N GLN A 404 -14.06 32.97 -81.09
CA GLN A 404 -14.77 31.68 -81.07
C GLN A 404 -15.60 31.44 -79.78
N GLU A 405 -15.24 32.05 -78.65
CA GLU A 405 -15.94 31.83 -77.37
C GLU A 405 -17.18 32.73 -77.16
N GLU A 406 -17.29 33.86 -77.87
CA GLU A 406 -18.49 34.71 -77.81
C GLU A 406 -19.74 34.03 -78.41
N GLU A 407 -19.57 33.04 -79.29
CA GLU A 407 -20.67 32.26 -79.87
C GLU A 407 -21.25 31.23 -78.89
N ILE A 408 -20.43 30.67 -77.98
CA ILE A 408 -20.84 29.56 -77.11
C ILE A 408 -21.57 30.04 -75.85
N ARG A 409 -21.28 31.26 -75.36
CA ARG A 409 -21.89 31.81 -74.14
C ARG A 409 -23.37 32.16 -74.28
N ARG A 410 -23.93 32.22 -75.49
CA ARG A 410 -25.36 32.48 -75.71
C ARG A 410 -26.26 31.26 -75.45
N MET A 411 -25.72 30.04 -75.46
CA MET A 411 -26.54 28.82 -75.37
C MET A 411 -26.69 28.22 -73.97
N VAL A 412 -25.85 28.58 -73.00
CA VAL A 412 -25.81 27.90 -71.69
C VAL A 412 -26.66 28.58 -70.61
N HIS A 413 -27.12 29.81 -70.85
CA HIS A 413 -27.91 30.57 -69.87
C HIS A 413 -29.39 30.11 -69.78
N THR A 414 -29.87 29.30 -70.74
CA THR A 414 -31.29 28.91 -70.87
C THR A 414 -31.71 27.68 -70.07
N ASP A 415 -30.78 26.85 -69.59
CA ASP A 415 -31.12 25.52 -69.02
C ASP A 415 -31.12 25.44 -67.49
N ARG A 416 -30.71 26.50 -66.78
CA ARG A 416 -30.53 26.45 -65.32
C ARG A 416 -31.69 27.00 -64.48
N GLU A 417 -32.77 27.47 -65.09
CA GLU A 417 -33.89 28.16 -64.41
C GLU A 417 -35.16 27.30 -64.18
N ARG A 418 -35.17 25.98 -64.47
CA ARG A 418 -36.41 25.17 -64.50
C ARG A 418 -36.66 24.16 -63.36
N VAL A 419 -35.87 24.11 -62.28
CA VAL A 419 -35.94 22.96 -61.34
C VAL A 419 -36.17 23.32 -59.86
N LEU A 420 -36.25 24.58 -59.43
CA LEU A 420 -36.06 24.88 -58.00
C LEU A 420 -37.22 25.46 -57.15
N GLU A 421 -38.46 25.70 -57.63
CA GLU A 421 -39.46 26.43 -56.80
C GLU A 421 -40.93 25.95 -56.96
N GLY A 422 -41.35 24.84 -56.32
CA GLY A 422 -42.61 24.15 -56.65
C GLY A 422 -43.72 23.87 -55.60
N GLU A 423 -43.51 23.53 -54.31
CA GLU A 423 -44.61 22.87 -53.55
C GLU A 423 -44.64 23.11 -52.02
N SER A 424 -45.05 24.29 -51.50
CA SER A 424 -45.36 24.39 -50.05
C SER A 424 -46.43 25.38 -49.55
N GLU A 425 -47.23 26.03 -50.41
CA GLU A 425 -48.11 27.14 -49.94
C GLU A 425 -49.64 26.90 -49.98
N GLU A 426 -50.17 25.82 -50.58
CA GLU A 426 -51.63 25.64 -50.70
C GLU A 426 -52.30 24.87 -49.53
N VAL A 427 -51.56 24.20 -48.65
CA VAL A 427 -52.16 23.39 -47.56
C VAL A 427 -52.56 24.22 -46.33
N LEU A 428 -52.06 25.46 -46.21
CA LEU A 428 -52.24 26.29 -45.01
C LEU A 428 -53.54 27.10 -45.00
N ALA A 429 -54.24 27.24 -46.13
CA ALA A 429 -55.45 28.06 -46.23
C ALA A 429 -56.73 27.37 -45.75
N GLN A 430 -56.83 26.04 -45.82
CA GLN A 430 -58.06 25.30 -45.50
C GLN A 430 -58.33 25.14 -43.99
N ARG A 431 -57.31 25.15 -43.12
CA ARG A 431 -57.48 24.93 -41.67
C ARG A 431 -58.09 26.09 -40.88
N LYS A 432 -58.24 27.28 -41.48
CA LYS A 432 -58.74 28.47 -40.78
C LYS A 432 -60.27 28.61 -40.80
N ALA A 433 -60.96 28.01 -41.77
CA ALA A 433 -62.42 28.19 -41.94
C ALA A 433 -63.28 27.33 -40.99
N ASP A 434 -62.75 26.21 -40.47
CA ASP A 434 -63.54 25.28 -39.66
C ASP A 434 -63.66 25.68 -38.18
N LYS A 435 -62.70 26.47 -37.66
CA LYS A 435 -62.68 26.91 -36.24
C LYS A 435 -63.78 27.91 -35.86
N GLU A 436 -64.26 28.72 -36.79
CA GLU A 436 -65.23 29.78 -36.48
C GLU A 436 -66.66 29.25 -36.22
N LYS A 437 -66.98 28.05 -36.72
CA LYS A 437 -68.33 27.46 -36.58
C LYS A 437 -68.58 26.82 -35.20
N ILE A 438 -67.52 26.39 -34.51
CA ILE A 438 -67.62 25.65 -33.24
C ILE A 438 -67.99 26.60 -32.08
N LEU A 439 -67.47 27.81 -32.09
CA LEU A 439 -67.68 28.80 -31.02
C LEU A 439 -69.15 29.23 -30.85
N GLN A 440 -69.95 29.23 -31.92
CA GLN A 440 -71.35 29.69 -31.88
C GLN A 440 -72.31 28.73 -31.15
N TYR A 441 -71.99 27.43 -31.11
CA TYR A 441 -72.83 26.43 -30.43
C TYR A 441 -72.61 26.40 -28.91
N LEU A 442 -71.40 26.73 -28.45
CA LEU A 442 -71.05 26.67 -27.02
C LEU A 442 -71.62 27.81 -26.18
N GLU A 443 -71.82 28.99 -26.78
CA GLU A 443 -72.47 30.11 -26.09
C GLU A 443 -73.93 29.82 -25.72
N ARG A 444 -74.65 29.01 -26.53
CA ARG A 444 -76.05 28.66 -26.27
C ARG A 444 -76.20 27.67 -25.12
N ALA A 445 -75.34 26.65 -25.06
CA ALA A 445 -75.32 25.66 -23.99
C ALA A 445 -75.11 26.26 -22.59
N SER A 446 -74.30 27.32 -22.48
CA SER A 446 -74.03 28.00 -21.21
C SER A 446 -75.24 28.70 -20.57
N ARG A 447 -76.21 29.15 -21.38
CA ARG A 447 -77.42 29.83 -20.86
C ARG A 447 -78.38 28.86 -20.17
N PHE A 448 -78.54 27.65 -20.71
CA PHE A 448 -79.43 26.63 -20.16
C PHE A 448 -78.90 25.98 -18.87
N LEU A 449 -77.58 25.95 -18.67
CA LEU A 449 -76.95 25.53 -17.40
C LEU A 449 -77.42 26.43 -16.22
N ASN A 450 -77.41 27.75 -16.41
CA ASN A 450 -77.75 28.71 -15.35
C ASN A 450 -79.23 28.63 -14.90
N GLU A 451 -80.12 28.13 -15.76
CA GLU A 451 -81.56 27.95 -15.48
C GLU A 451 -81.88 26.57 -14.85
N ARG A 452 -80.86 25.73 -14.60
CA ARG A 452 -80.96 24.37 -14.02
C ARG A 452 -81.80 23.38 -14.83
N GLN A 453 -81.88 23.59 -16.15
CA GLN A 453 -82.51 22.66 -17.09
C GLN A 453 -81.45 21.76 -17.75
N PHE A 454 -80.93 20.79 -16.98
CA PHE A 454 -79.73 20.04 -17.36
C PHE A 454 -79.86 19.23 -18.67
N GLU A 455 -81.06 18.77 -19.06
CA GLU A 455 -81.25 17.94 -20.25
C GLU A 455 -81.25 18.72 -21.58
N VAL A 456 -81.66 20.00 -21.57
CA VAL A 456 -81.66 20.86 -22.77
C VAL A 456 -80.27 21.42 -23.04
N ALA A 457 -79.51 21.73 -21.97
CA ALA A 457 -78.12 22.21 -22.08
C ALA A 457 -77.18 21.16 -22.71
N LEU A 458 -77.40 19.87 -22.45
CA LEU A 458 -76.66 18.76 -23.04
C LEU A 458 -76.94 18.58 -24.55
N GLY A 459 -78.11 19.00 -25.04
CA GLY A 459 -78.51 18.87 -26.45
C GLY A 459 -77.76 19.82 -27.41
N GLU A 460 -77.41 21.03 -26.98
CA GLU A 460 -76.69 22.01 -27.81
C GLU A 460 -75.18 21.71 -27.90
N VAL A 461 -74.60 21.11 -26.85
CA VAL A 461 -73.19 20.67 -26.85
C VAL A 461 -72.94 19.55 -27.86
N ALA A 462 -73.93 18.67 -28.08
CA ALA A 462 -73.83 17.58 -29.05
C ALA A 462 -73.75 18.06 -30.52
N LEU A 463 -74.25 19.25 -30.85
CA LEU A 463 -74.18 19.81 -32.22
C LEU A 463 -72.81 20.41 -32.55
N ALA A 464 -72.12 20.98 -31.56
CA ALA A 464 -70.74 21.46 -31.71
C ALA A 464 -69.75 20.30 -31.92
N PHE A 465 -70.03 19.14 -31.33
CA PHE A 465 -69.21 17.92 -31.39
C PHE A 465 -69.14 17.27 -32.78
N ILE A 466 -70.06 17.63 -33.71
CA ILE A 466 -70.13 17.06 -35.07
C ILE A 466 -69.16 17.78 -36.05
N ILE A 467 -68.72 19.00 -35.75
CA ILE A 467 -67.91 19.84 -36.67
C ILE A 467 -66.41 19.61 -36.46
N ASP A 468 -65.94 19.57 -35.22
CA ASP A 468 -64.64 19.02 -34.84
C ASP A 468 -64.80 18.28 -33.50
N PRO A 469 -64.80 16.93 -33.51
CA PRO A 469 -64.99 16.12 -32.29
C PRO A 469 -63.83 16.23 -31.29
N PHE A 470 -62.77 16.96 -31.64
CA PHE A 470 -61.58 17.17 -30.81
C PHE A 470 -61.45 18.60 -30.28
N ASP A 471 -62.45 19.46 -30.49
CA ASP A 471 -62.45 20.79 -29.87
C ASP A 471 -62.67 20.69 -28.35
N GLU A 472 -61.72 21.24 -27.59
CA GLU A 472 -61.66 21.14 -26.13
C GLU A 472 -62.78 21.93 -25.44
N ASP A 473 -63.25 23.01 -26.05
CA ASP A 473 -64.25 23.90 -25.45
C ASP A 473 -65.64 23.21 -25.41
N VAL A 474 -65.88 22.27 -26.33
CA VAL A 474 -67.11 21.48 -26.40
C VAL A 474 -67.22 20.48 -25.25
N LYS A 475 -66.14 19.75 -24.96
CA LYS A 475 -66.08 18.80 -23.84
C LYS A 475 -66.13 19.51 -22.48
N GLY A 476 -65.56 20.71 -22.38
CA GLY A 476 -65.59 21.49 -21.15
C GLY A 476 -67.00 21.90 -20.70
N MET A 477 -67.92 22.15 -21.64
CA MET A 477 -69.29 22.56 -21.32
C MET A 477 -70.16 21.38 -20.86
N GLU A 478 -69.99 20.20 -21.45
CA GLU A 478 -70.68 18.95 -21.05
C GLU A 478 -70.37 18.58 -19.59
N GLN A 479 -69.10 18.67 -19.21
CA GLN A 479 -68.63 18.31 -17.86
C GLN A 479 -69.19 19.24 -16.77
N ARG A 480 -69.41 20.52 -17.07
CA ARG A 480 -70.02 21.45 -16.10
C ARG A 480 -71.48 21.13 -15.81
N ILE A 481 -72.24 20.75 -16.84
CA ILE A 481 -73.68 20.41 -16.72
C ILE A 481 -73.87 19.14 -15.86
N LEU A 482 -72.98 18.17 -15.98
CA LEU A 482 -73.02 16.93 -15.19
C LEU A 482 -72.60 17.15 -13.72
N ALA A 483 -71.56 17.96 -13.49
CA ALA A 483 -71.05 18.23 -12.14
C ALA A 483 -72.07 18.91 -11.21
N GLU A 484 -72.90 19.80 -11.74
CA GLU A 484 -73.86 20.55 -10.92
C GLU A 484 -75.09 19.70 -10.53
N ARG A 485 -75.48 18.74 -11.39
CA ARG A 485 -76.56 17.78 -11.13
C ARG A 485 -76.21 16.79 -10.01
N GLU A 486 -74.96 16.33 -9.98
CA GLU A 486 -74.45 15.39 -8.96
C GLU A 486 -74.37 16.04 -7.57
N SER A 487 -74.01 17.34 -7.50
CA SER A 487 -73.94 18.09 -6.24
C SER A 487 -75.30 18.20 -5.50
N TYR A 488 -76.40 18.25 -6.25
CA TYR A 488 -77.75 18.43 -5.69
C TYR A 488 -78.35 17.12 -5.14
N GLN A 489 -77.94 15.97 -5.66
CA GLN A 489 -78.41 14.65 -5.20
C GLN A 489 -77.61 14.12 -4.00
N ALA A 490 -76.33 14.49 -3.88
CA ALA A 490 -75.46 14.09 -2.77
C ALA A 490 -75.90 14.69 -1.41
N ALA A 491 -76.29 15.96 -1.37
CA ALA A 491 -76.65 16.65 -0.12
C ALA A 491 -77.93 16.13 0.57
N HIS A 492 -78.79 15.41 -0.16
CA HIS A 492 -80.08 14.92 0.37
C HIS A 492 -79.97 13.55 1.05
N GLN A 493 -78.99 12.71 0.67
CA GLN A 493 -78.76 11.39 1.28
C GLN A 493 -77.90 11.44 2.56
N GLU A 494 -77.11 12.49 2.76
CA GLU A 494 -76.22 12.62 3.92
C GLU A 494 -76.94 12.78 5.27
N ARG A 495 -78.12 13.43 5.32
CA ARG A 495 -78.79 13.75 6.59
C ARG A 495 -79.44 12.57 7.30
N LEU A 496 -79.83 11.51 6.58
CA LEU A 496 -80.57 10.39 7.15
C LEU A 496 -79.67 9.25 7.65
N GLN A 497 -78.42 9.18 7.19
CA GLN A 497 -77.42 8.22 7.65
C GLN A 497 -76.68 8.68 8.93
N GLN A 498 -76.67 9.98 9.23
CA GLN A 498 -75.85 10.58 10.29
C GLN A 498 -76.15 10.08 11.71
N SER A 499 -77.42 9.82 12.08
CA SER A 499 -77.77 9.50 13.48
C SER A 499 -77.63 8.02 13.88
N ARG A 500 -77.75 7.06 12.94
CA ARG A 500 -77.48 5.64 13.21
C ARG A 500 -76.02 5.29 12.98
N GLN A 501 -75.39 6.00 12.06
CA GLN A 501 -73.96 5.96 11.94
C GLN A 501 -73.28 6.58 13.16
N GLU A 502 -73.80 7.51 13.96
CA GLU A 502 -73.02 8.08 15.09
C GLU A 502 -72.55 7.06 16.15
N GLU A 503 -73.36 6.06 16.51
CA GLU A 503 -72.98 5.06 17.52
C GLU A 503 -72.12 3.92 16.94
N GLU A 504 -72.43 3.46 15.72
CA GLU A 504 -71.53 2.61 14.93
C GLU A 504 -70.30 3.37 14.46
N ARG A 505 -70.33 4.69 14.31
CA ARG A 505 -69.20 5.57 14.00
C ARG A 505 -68.34 5.62 15.23
N THR A 506 -68.80 5.78 16.46
CA THR A 506 -67.82 5.78 17.57
C THR A 506 -67.04 4.46 17.70
N ARG A 507 -67.66 3.30 17.42
CA ARG A 507 -66.98 1.99 17.41
C ARG A 507 -66.21 1.70 16.12
N ASN A 508 -66.81 1.93 14.97
CA ASN A 508 -66.12 1.86 13.67
C ASN A 508 -65.09 2.97 13.52
N GLU A 509 -65.15 4.07 14.27
CA GLU A 509 -64.14 5.12 14.33
C GLU A 509 -63.03 4.71 15.26
N THR A 510 -63.28 4.04 16.40
CA THR A 510 -62.19 3.45 17.17
C THR A 510 -61.50 2.35 16.36
N ASP A 511 -62.26 1.47 15.71
CA ASP A 511 -61.73 0.39 14.88
C ASP A 511 -61.11 0.92 13.59
N ALA A 512 -61.67 1.96 12.96
CA ALA A 512 -61.06 2.61 11.80
C ALA A 512 -59.86 3.48 12.18
N ARG A 513 -59.82 4.09 13.38
CA ARG A 513 -58.62 4.77 13.88
C ARG A 513 -57.53 3.76 14.19
N ILE A 514 -57.87 2.63 14.80
CA ILE A 514 -56.94 1.51 14.99
C ILE A 514 -56.43 1.01 13.63
N ALA A 515 -57.32 0.73 12.67
CA ALA A 515 -56.96 0.29 11.33
C ALA A 515 -56.14 1.35 10.57
N MET A 516 -56.45 2.64 10.74
CA MET A 516 -55.69 3.75 10.15
C MET A 516 -54.29 3.84 10.77
N HIS A 517 -54.17 3.75 12.10
CA HIS A 517 -52.88 3.76 12.78
C HIS A 517 -52.05 2.52 12.44
N LEU A 518 -52.68 1.34 12.31
CA LEU A 518 -52.01 0.12 11.86
C LEU A 518 -51.60 0.21 10.38
N ALA A 519 -52.45 0.72 9.49
CA ALA A 519 -52.13 0.92 8.08
C ALA A 519 -51.01 1.97 7.90
N GLU A 520 -51.02 3.03 8.70
CA GLU A 520 -49.94 4.02 8.73
C GLU A 520 -48.65 3.42 9.31
N ALA A 521 -48.74 2.57 10.34
CA ALA A 521 -47.62 1.81 10.85
C ALA A 521 -47.05 0.83 9.81
N GLU A 522 -47.90 0.16 9.02
CA GLU A 522 -47.51 -0.67 7.88
C GLU A 522 -46.81 0.15 6.79
N ARG A 523 -47.34 1.33 6.46
CA ARG A 523 -46.71 2.25 5.51
C ARG A 523 -45.32 2.68 6.00
N LEU A 524 -45.21 3.03 7.29
CA LEU A 524 -43.96 3.44 7.92
C LEU A 524 -42.96 2.27 8.05
N ARG A 525 -43.45 1.05 8.28
CA ARG A 525 -42.69 -0.21 8.22
C ARG A 525 -42.12 -0.43 6.82
N GLY A 526 -42.91 -0.25 5.77
CA GLY A 526 -42.45 -0.30 4.38
C GLY A 526 -41.36 0.74 4.06
N MET A 527 -41.39 1.88 4.75
CA MET A 527 -40.35 2.92 4.68
C MET A 527 -39.15 2.69 5.64
N LYS A 528 -39.12 1.56 6.38
CA LYS A 528 -38.13 1.24 7.43
C LYS A 528 -38.03 2.30 8.54
N GLN A 529 -39.09 3.07 8.79
CA GLN A 529 -39.15 4.06 9.88
C GLN A 529 -39.75 3.46 11.15
N PHE A 530 -39.09 2.43 11.67
CA PHE A 530 -39.61 1.59 12.77
C PHE A 530 -39.98 2.38 14.03
N SER A 531 -39.23 3.44 14.40
CA SER A 531 -39.56 4.27 15.56
C SER A 531 -40.91 4.99 15.43
N LYS A 532 -41.25 5.48 14.23
CA LYS A 532 -42.53 6.10 13.96
C LYS A 532 -43.64 5.06 13.85
N ALA A 533 -43.35 3.91 13.24
CA ALA A 533 -44.29 2.81 13.17
C ALA A 533 -44.68 2.30 14.57
N PHE A 534 -43.71 2.15 15.51
CA PHE A 534 -43.99 1.84 16.91
C PHE A 534 -44.85 2.91 17.59
N ASN A 535 -44.64 4.19 17.30
CA ASN A 535 -45.48 5.26 17.86
C ASN A 535 -46.93 5.17 17.36
N GLU A 536 -47.16 4.81 16.10
CA GLU A 536 -48.52 4.59 15.57
C GLU A 536 -49.16 3.32 16.15
N VAL A 537 -48.39 2.23 16.32
CA VAL A 537 -48.86 1.03 17.03
C VAL A 537 -49.21 1.34 18.48
N ALA A 538 -48.41 2.17 19.17
CA ALA A 538 -48.71 2.61 20.53
C ALA A 538 -50.00 3.46 20.61
N LYS A 539 -50.28 4.30 19.61
CA LYS A 539 -51.56 5.03 19.51
C LYS A 539 -52.74 4.08 19.33
N ALA A 540 -52.59 3.06 18.48
CA ALA A 540 -53.61 2.01 18.33
C ALA A 540 -53.81 1.22 19.65
N PHE A 541 -52.72 0.90 20.35
CA PHE A 541 -52.75 0.19 21.64
C PHE A 541 -53.45 0.99 22.74
N ILE A 542 -53.30 2.33 22.77
CA ILE A 542 -54.03 3.21 23.71
C ILE A 542 -55.54 3.18 23.44
N LEU A 543 -55.95 3.04 22.18
CA LEU A 543 -57.37 2.97 21.80
C LEU A 543 -58.01 1.63 22.20
N ASN A 544 -57.29 0.51 22.06
CA ASN A 544 -57.75 -0.80 22.51
C ASN A 544 -56.58 -1.74 22.88
N PRO A 545 -56.20 -1.84 24.18
CA PRO A 545 -55.01 -2.60 24.61
C PRO A 545 -55.20 -4.13 24.58
N LEU A 546 -56.43 -4.61 24.41
CA LEU A 546 -56.76 -6.05 24.38
C LEU A 546 -56.84 -6.62 22.96
N ASP A 547 -56.65 -5.80 21.93
CA ASP A 547 -56.68 -6.25 20.54
C ASP A 547 -55.44 -7.09 20.21
N LEU A 548 -55.66 -8.39 19.94
CA LEU A 548 -54.61 -9.35 19.59
C LEU A 548 -53.92 -8.99 18.27
N THR A 549 -54.62 -8.30 17.37
CA THR A 549 -54.05 -7.87 16.08
C THR A 549 -52.91 -6.86 16.30
N ILE A 550 -53.12 -5.88 17.19
CA ILE A 550 -52.10 -4.87 17.55
C ILE A 550 -50.88 -5.54 18.18
N GLN A 551 -51.08 -6.48 19.12
CA GLN A 551 -49.99 -7.19 19.80
C GLN A 551 -49.18 -8.06 18.83
N SER A 552 -49.84 -8.80 17.94
CA SER A 552 -49.15 -9.59 16.92
C SER A 552 -48.38 -8.71 15.92
N PHE A 553 -48.93 -7.55 15.56
CA PHE A 553 -48.28 -6.61 14.67
C PHE A 553 -47.06 -5.95 15.32
N GLU A 554 -47.14 -5.60 16.61
CA GLU A 554 -46.00 -5.11 17.40
C GLU A 554 -44.85 -6.13 17.44
N GLN A 555 -45.16 -7.41 17.68
CA GLN A 555 -44.16 -8.49 17.69
C GLN A 555 -43.49 -8.68 16.32
N GLN A 556 -44.25 -8.60 15.23
CA GLN A 556 -43.70 -8.65 13.88
C GLN A 556 -42.78 -7.44 13.61
N LEU A 557 -43.22 -6.25 14.00
CA LEU A 557 -42.45 -5.02 13.83
C LEU A 557 -41.15 -5.05 14.63
N GLN A 558 -41.18 -5.62 15.83
CA GLN A 558 -39.99 -5.85 16.67
C GLN A 558 -39.01 -6.83 16.03
N ALA A 559 -39.48 -7.97 15.53
CA ALA A 559 -38.62 -8.95 14.86
C ALA A 559 -37.95 -8.37 13.61
N GLU A 560 -38.68 -7.58 12.82
CA GLU A 560 -38.13 -6.90 11.64
C GLU A 560 -37.17 -5.76 12.01
N PHE A 561 -37.45 -5.03 13.08
CA PHE A 561 -36.55 -4.00 13.56
C PHE A 561 -35.22 -4.60 14.03
N ASP A 562 -35.26 -5.71 14.78
CA ASP A 562 -34.06 -6.43 15.21
C ASP A 562 -33.28 -6.97 14.00
N ALA A 563 -33.97 -7.52 12.99
CA ALA A 563 -33.36 -7.95 11.73
C ALA A 563 -32.73 -6.77 10.95
N PHE A 564 -33.40 -5.62 10.91
CA PHE A 564 -32.88 -4.40 10.29
C PHE A 564 -31.65 -3.87 11.02
N LEU A 565 -31.63 -3.89 12.36
CA LEU A 565 -30.46 -3.49 13.15
C LEU A 565 -29.27 -4.43 12.91
N ALA A 566 -29.52 -5.75 12.80
CA ALA A 566 -28.49 -6.70 12.44
C ALA A 566 -27.95 -6.45 11.02
N GLU A 567 -28.82 -6.18 10.04
CA GLU A 567 -28.43 -5.82 8.67
C GLU A 567 -27.63 -4.50 8.63
N GLU A 568 -28.06 -3.47 9.35
CA GLU A 568 -27.32 -2.20 9.47
C GLU A 568 -25.96 -2.40 10.13
N HIS A 569 -25.88 -3.20 11.19
CA HIS A 569 -24.62 -3.50 11.84
C HIS A 569 -23.69 -4.24 10.87
N GLU A 570 -24.18 -5.25 10.15
CA GLU A 570 -23.41 -5.93 9.10
C GLU A 570 -22.94 -4.95 8.02
N ARG A 571 -23.81 -4.07 7.53
CA ARG A 571 -23.46 -3.02 6.56
C ARG A 571 -22.37 -2.11 7.11
N ARG A 572 -22.50 -1.62 8.35
CA ARG A 572 -21.47 -0.78 8.99
C ARG A 572 -20.15 -1.53 9.14
N THR A 573 -20.17 -2.80 9.55
CA THR A 573 -18.93 -3.60 9.63
C THR A 573 -18.30 -3.84 8.26
N ARG A 574 -19.10 -4.03 7.20
CA ARG A 574 -18.62 -4.14 5.82
C ARG A 574 -18.06 -2.81 5.30
N ASP A 575 -18.71 -1.70 5.60
CA ASP A 575 -18.26 -0.36 5.24
C ASP A 575 -16.97 0.01 5.99
N GLU A 576 -16.87 -0.35 7.27
CA GLU A 576 -15.66 -0.18 8.07
C GLU A 576 -14.52 -1.07 7.55
N SER A 577 -14.79 -2.36 7.25
CA SER A 577 -13.78 -3.24 6.67
C SER A 577 -13.34 -2.75 5.28
N SER A 578 -14.28 -2.29 4.45
CA SER A 578 -13.98 -1.71 3.12
C SER A 578 -13.10 -0.46 3.24
N LYS A 579 -13.41 0.47 4.16
CA LYS A 579 -12.56 1.64 4.43
C LYS A 579 -11.17 1.27 4.93
N VAL A 580 -11.04 0.22 5.75
CA VAL A 580 -9.73 -0.26 6.22
C VAL A 580 -8.96 -0.90 5.07
N ILE A 581 -9.61 -1.69 4.21
CA ILE A 581 -9.02 -2.26 3.00
C ILE A 581 -8.54 -1.16 2.04
N GLU A 582 -9.33 -0.12 1.81
CA GLU A 582 -8.94 1.04 1.00
C GLU A 582 -7.66 1.71 1.54
N ARG A 583 -7.53 1.85 2.87
CA ARG A 583 -6.29 2.39 3.47
C ARG A 583 -5.10 1.47 3.27
N HIS A 584 -5.27 0.15 3.41
CA HIS A 584 -4.19 -0.81 3.12
C HIS A 584 -3.77 -0.76 1.64
N LEU A 585 -4.73 -0.61 0.71
CA LEU A 585 -4.43 -0.41 -0.71
C LEU A 585 -3.65 0.89 -0.97
N GLN A 586 -4.06 2.00 -0.34
CA GLN A 586 -3.35 3.28 -0.44
C GLN A 586 -1.93 3.19 0.11
N HIS A 587 -1.74 2.64 1.31
CA HIS A 587 -0.40 2.47 1.89
C HIS A 587 0.46 1.51 1.05
N ALA A 588 -0.09 0.41 0.55
CA ALA A 588 0.62 -0.50 -0.34
C ALA A 588 1.05 0.18 -1.64
N ALA A 589 0.22 1.09 -2.18
CA ALA A 589 0.58 1.90 -3.34
C ALA A 589 1.71 2.87 -3.05
N GLU A 590 1.65 3.58 -1.92
CA GLU A 590 2.72 4.48 -1.47
C GLU A 590 4.05 3.74 -1.24
N PHE A 591 4.01 2.53 -0.66
CA PHE A 591 5.21 1.71 -0.49
C PHE A 591 5.76 1.19 -1.81
N LEU A 592 4.88 0.83 -2.76
CA LEU A 592 5.28 0.43 -4.11
C LEU A 592 5.96 1.57 -4.87
N GLU A 593 5.48 2.81 -4.74
CA GLU A 593 6.11 4.00 -5.35
C GLU A 593 7.49 4.32 -4.78
N ARG A 594 7.79 3.85 -3.56
CA ARG A 594 9.08 4.02 -2.87
C ARG A 594 10.02 2.83 -3.02
N ASP A 595 9.68 1.85 -3.86
CA ASP A 595 10.40 0.58 -4.03
C ASP A 595 10.55 -0.24 -2.73
N LEU A 596 9.66 -0.05 -1.75
CA LEU A 596 9.63 -0.78 -0.47
C LEU A 596 8.76 -2.03 -0.58
N PHE A 597 9.14 -2.96 -1.47
CA PHE A 597 8.30 -4.09 -1.88
C PHE A 597 7.85 -5.01 -0.73
N GLU A 598 8.72 -5.29 0.25
CA GLU A 598 8.36 -6.14 1.40
C GLU A 598 7.28 -5.51 2.29
N GLN A 599 7.37 -4.20 2.53
CA GLN A 599 6.38 -3.45 3.30
C GLN A 599 5.05 -3.37 2.55
N ALA A 600 5.11 -3.11 1.24
CA ALA A 600 3.94 -3.11 0.37
C ALA A 600 3.21 -4.48 0.39
N LEU A 601 3.96 -5.59 0.30
CA LEU A 601 3.39 -6.94 0.40
C LEU A 601 2.77 -7.21 1.77
N SER A 602 3.43 -6.79 2.85
CA SER A 602 2.91 -6.95 4.22
C SER A 602 1.59 -6.19 4.43
N GLU A 603 1.45 -4.99 3.88
CA GLU A 603 0.19 -4.22 3.92
C GLU A 603 -0.91 -4.91 3.13
N VAL A 604 -0.61 -5.41 1.92
CA VAL A 604 -1.59 -6.16 1.12
C VAL A 604 -2.02 -7.45 1.82
N GLU A 605 -1.09 -8.18 2.42
CA GLU A 605 -1.40 -9.40 3.18
C GLU A 605 -2.25 -9.10 4.42
N SER A 606 -2.01 -7.97 5.11
CA SER A 606 -2.85 -7.51 6.22
C SER A 606 -4.28 -7.19 5.75
N GLY A 607 -4.42 -6.55 4.59
CA GLY A 607 -5.73 -6.33 3.96
C GLY A 607 -6.44 -7.63 3.57
N LEU A 608 -5.72 -8.61 3.01
CA LEU A 608 -6.27 -9.91 2.63
C LEU A 608 -6.69 -10.78 3.84
N HIS A 609 -6.13 -10.53 5.03
CA HIS A 609 -6.62 -11.17 6.25
C HIS A 609 -8.00 -10.65 6.69
N LEU A 610 -8.38 -9.43 6.30
CA LEU A 610 -9.71 -8.87 6.55
C LEU A 610 -10.74 -9.41 5.54
N ASP A 611 -10.36 -9.46 4.27
CA ASP A 611 -11.17 -10.03 3.19
C ASP A 611 -10.28 -10.78 2.19
N GLY A 612 -10.22 -12.11 2.35
CA GLY A 612 -9.39 -12.98 1.50
C GLY A 612 -9.87 -13.07 0.05
N THR A 613 -11.06 -12.54 -0.26
CA THR A 613 -11.65 -12.55 -1.61
C THR A 613 -11.56 -11.21 -2.33
N HIS A 614 -10.92 -10.20 -1.73
CA HIS A 614 -10.84 -8.87 -2.31
C HIS A 614 -9.93 -8.82 -3.55
N THR A 615 -10.55 -8.65 -4.73
CA THR A 615 -9.87 -8.73 -6.03
C THR A 615 -8.78 -7.68 -6.19
N GLU A 616 -9.01 -6.43 -5.75
CA GLU A 616 -8.02 -5.36 -5.91
C GLU A 616 -6.74 -5.60 -5.09
N LEU A 617 -6.86 -6.21 -3.90
CA LEU A 617 -5.70 -6.55 -3.07
C LEU A 617 -4.88 -7.68 -3.72
N THR A 618 -5.56 -8.68 -4.30
CA THR A 618 -4.86 -9.73 -5.06
C THR A 618 -4.15 -9.17 -6.31
N ALA A 619 -4.78 -8.25 -7.04
CA ALA A 619 -4.17 -7.58 -8.18
C ALA A 619 -2.96 -6.73 -7.75
N MET A 620 -3.08 -6.02 -6.63
CA MET A 620 -2.00 -5.23 -6.06
C MET A 620 -0.80 -6.11 -5.64
N ARG A 621 -1.06 -7.29 -5.06
CA ARG A 621 -0.03 -8.28 -4.71
C ARG A 621 0.80 -8.70 -5.93
N GLU A 622 0.13 -9.06 -7.03
CA GLU A 622 0.80 -9.46 -8.26
C GLU A 622 1.57 -8.29 -8.88
N ARG A 623 1.00 -7.08 -8.87
CA ARG A 623 1.70 -5.87 -9.34
C ARG A 623 2.98 -5.58 -8.55
N ILE A 624 2.96 -5.76 -7.23
CA ILE A 624 4.15 -5.58 -6.37
C ILE A 624 5.20 -6.66 -6.69
N ARG A 625 4.79 -7.92 -6.89
CA ARG A 625 5.72 -9.00 -7.28
C ARG A 625 6.40 -8.72 -8.61
N GLU A 626 5.63 -8.40 -9.66
CA GLU A 626 6.18 -8.06 -10.97
C GLU A 626 7.10 -6.85 -10.92
N ALA A 627 6.79 -5.83 -10.11
CA ALA A 627 7.65 -4.67 -9.91
C ALA A 627 8.95 -5.06 -9.21
N SER A 628 8.89 -5.89 -8.17
CA SER A 628 10.08 -6.38 -7.45
C SER A 628 10.99 -7.23 -8.34
N GLU A 629 10.42 -8.09 -9.19
CA GLU A 629 11.17 -8.88 -10.16
C GLU A 629 11.85 -8.00 -11.20
N ARG A 630 11.14 -7.00 -11.74
CA ARG A 630 11.72 -6.01 -12.67
C ARG A 630 12.85 -5.22 -12.02
N TRP A 631 12.66 -4.76 -10.79
CA TRP A 631 13.68 -4.02 -10.05
C TRP A 631 14.93 -4.87 -9.78
N THR A 632 14.75 -6.12 -9.34
CA THR A 632 15.90 -7.03 -9.13
C THR A 632 16.63 -7.37 -10.43
N MET A 633 15.91 -7.53 -11.55
CA MET A 633 16.54 -7.67 -12.87
C MET A 633 17.32 -6.42 -13.26
N GLN A 634 16.74 -5.24 -13.06
CA GLN A 634 17.41 -3.96 -13.34
C GLN A 634 18.68 -3.80 -12.50
N GLN A 635 18.63 -4.06 -11.20
CA GLN A 635 19.79 -4.05 -10.30
C GLN A 635 20.89 -5.02 -10.76
N ARG A 636 20.53 -6.20 -11.26
CA ARG A 636 21.50 -7.15 -11.85
C ARG A 636 22.14 -6.59 -13.11
N VAL A 637 21.36 -5.96 -13.99
CA VAL A 637 21.87 -5.32 -15.22
C VAL A 637 22.78 -4.13 -14.89
N GLU A 638 22.38 -3.27 -13.95
CA GLU A 638 23.20 -2.14 -13.48
C GLU A 638 24.49 -2.61 -12.82
N SER A 639 24.44 -3.64 -11.97
CA SER A 639 25.63 -4.24 -11.36
C SER A 639 26.59 -4.81 -12.41
N ARG A 640 26.07 -5.53 -13.41
CA ARG A 640 26.87 -6.01 -14.55
C ARG A 640 27.46 -4.86 -15.36
N ASN A 641 26.69 -3.81 -15.64
CA ASN A 641 27.16 -2.63 -16.35
C ASN A 641 28.27 -1.90 -15.60
N LEU A 642 28.18 -1.79 -14.28
CA LEU A 642 29.23 -1.22 -13.44
C LEU A 642 30.50 -2.07 -13.48
N GLU A 643 30.36 -3.40 -13.45
CA GLU A 643 31.50 -4.33 -13.53
C GLU A 643 32.18 -4.27 -14.91
N ILE A 644 31.39 -4.21 -15.99
CA ILE A 644 31.88 -3.93 -17.35
C ILE A 644 32.65 -2.61 -17.39
N GLN A 645 32.09 -1.51 -16.86
CA GLN A 645 32.75 -0.21 -16.86
C GLN A 645 34.08 -0.24 -16.10
N LYS A 646 34.13 -0.91 -14.93
CA LYS A 646 35.38 -1.11 -14.17
C LYS A 646 36.42 -1.86 -15.01
N LEU A 647 36.02 -2.94 -15.69
CA LEU A 647 36.91 -3.71 -16.56
C LEU A 647 37.41 -2.88 -17.74
N LEU A 648 36.57 -2.04 -18.35
CA LEU A 648 36.97 -1.16 -19.45
C LEU A 648 37.94 -0.06 -19.01
N VAL A 649 37.78 0.50 -17.80
CA VAL A 649 38.75 1.44 -17.23
C VAL A 649 40.10 0.75 -17.03
N VAL A 650 40.12 -0.43 -16.40
CA VAL A 650 41.33 -1.23 -16.20
C VAL A 650 42.00 -1.59 -17.54
N ALA A 651 41.21 -1.95 -18.55
CA ALA A 651 41.73 -2.23 -19.89
C ALA A 651 42.39 -1.00 -20.52
N ARG A 652 41.79 0.18 -20.39
CA ARG A 652 42.38 1.45 -20.87
C ARG A 652 43.65 1.80 -20.12
N GLU A 653 43.70 1.59 -18.80
CA GLU A 653 44.92 1.76 -18.02
C GLU A 653 46.04 0.82 -18.50
N TYR A 654 45.75 -0.47 -18.69
CA TYR A 654 46.74 -1.40 -19.24
C TYR A 654 47.20 -1.04 -20.65
N LEU A 655 46.31 -0.52 -21.49
CA LEU A 655 46.66 -0.02 -22.82
C LEU A 655 47.66 1.15 -22.74
N THR A 656 47.49 2.09 -21.79
CA THR A 656 48.44 3.21 -21.60
C THR A 656 49.82 2.77 -21.10
N VAL A 657 49.92 1.63 -20.42
CA VAL A 657 51.18 1.05 -19.92
C VAL A 657 51.77 0.03 -20.91
N GLU A 658 51.20 -0.09 -22.12
CA GLU A 658 51.61 -1.05 -23.16
C GLU A 658 51.53 -2.52 -22.72
N LYS A 659 50.69 -2.83 -21.73
CA LYS A 659 50.39 -4.19 -21.25
C LYS A 659 49.21 -4.78 -22.02
N PHE A 660 49.45 -5.06 -23.31
CA PHE A 660 48.37 -5.35 -24.25
C PHE A 660 47.63 -6.66 -23.96
N ASP A 661 48.32 -7.69 -23.46
CA ASP A 661 47.69 -8.99 -23.15
C ASP A 661 46.73 -8.86 -21.96
N GLU A 662 47.12 -8.13 -20.91
CA GLU A 662 46.27 -7.85 -19.76
C GLU A 662 45.08 -6.95 -20.13
N ALA A 663 45.29 -5.96 -21.00
CA ALA A 663 44.23 -5.13 -21.55
C ALA A 663 43.19 -5.99 -22.31
N MET A 664 43.65 -6.90 -23.19
CA MET A 664 42.77 -7.80 -23.93
C MET A 664 42.00 -8.77 -23.02
N ILE A 665 42.62 -9.29 -21.97
CA ILE A 665 41.94 -10.16 -20.99
C ILE A 665 40.82 -9.39 -20.29
N ALA A 666 41.06 -8.13 -19.90
CA ALA A 666 40.05 -7.29 -19.24
C ALA A 666 38.87 -7.00 -20.17
N VAL A 667 39.11 -6.68 -21.45
CA VAL A 667 38.04 -6.45 -22.44
C VAL A 667 37.26 -7.74 -22.73
N ARG A 668 37.91 -8.90 -22.85
CA ARG A 668 37.21 -10.17 -23.05
C ARG A 668 36.30 -10.52 -21.87
N LYS A 669 36.76 -10.29 -20.63
CA LYS A 669 35.90 -10.45 -19.45
C LYS A 669 34.70 -9.49 -19.50
N ALA A 670 34.87 -8.27 -19.99
CA ALA A 670 33.76 -7.34 -20.16
C ALA A 670 32.75 -7.84 -21.22
N LEU A 671 33.24 -8.42 -22.32
CA LEU A 671 32.42 -9.05 -23.36
C LEU A 671 31.73 -10.35 -22.89
N ASP A 672 32.31 -11.08 -21.94
CA ASP A 672 31.65 -12.24 -21.33
C ASP A 672 30.37 -11.84 -20.56
N PHE A 673 30.31 -10.60 -20.03
CA PHE A 673 29.10 -10.04 -19.41
C PHE A 673 28.08 -9.53 -20.43
N ASP A 674 28.54 -8.89 -21.51
CA ASP A 674 27.70 -8.43 -22.62
C ASP A 674 28.48 -8.50 -23.96
N PRO A 675 28.24 -9.55 -24.77
CA PRO A 675 28.94 -9.74 -26.04
C PRO A 675 28.64 -8.68 -27.09
N THR A 676 27.53 -7.95 -26.94
CA THR A 676 27.04 -6.97 -27.92
C THR A 676 27.46 -5.54 -27.61
N ARG A 677 28.20 -5.32 -26.53
CA ARG A 677 28.56 -3.98 -26.09
C ARG A 677 29.58 -3.33 -27.02
N VAL A 678 29.10 -2.34 -27.78
CA VAL A 678 29.86 -1.58 -28.78
C VAL A 678 31.16 -0.98 -28.19
N GLU A 679 31.11 -0.44 -26.97
CA GLU A 679 32.29 0.14 -26.31
C GLU A 679 33.40 -0.90 -26.06
N SER A 680 33.02 -2.14 -25.71
CA SER A 680 33.98 -3.22 -25.45
C SER A 680 34.58 -3.73 -26.75
N LEU A 681 33.78 -3.86 -27.80
CA LEU A 681 34.24 -4.24 -29.14
C LEU A 681 35.17 -3.18 -29.75
N SER A 682 34.81 -1.90 -29.66
CA SER A 682 35.65 -0.78 -30.13
C SER A 682 36.98 -0.74 -29.39
N LEU A 683 36.99 -0.90 -28.06
CA LEU A 683 38.23 -0.91 -27.30
C LEU A 683 39.10 -2.13 -27.65
N MET A 684 38.49 -3.27 -27.98
CA MET A 684 39.21 -4.45 -28.46
C MET A 684 39.92 -4.17 -29.79
N GLU A 685 39.22 -3.57 -30.76
CA GLU A 685 39.79 -3.17 -32.05
C GLU A 685 40.93 -2.15 -31.88
N ASP A 686 40.76 -1.18 -30.98
CA ASP A 686 41.80 -0.19 -30.65
C ASP A 686 43.06 -0.87 -30.08
N ILE A 687 42.91 -1.81 -29.13
CA ILE A 687 44.03 -2.55 -28.55
C ILE A 687 44.74 -3.38 -29.64
N GLU A 688 44.00 -4.04 -30.53
CA GLU A 688 44.58 -4.80 -31.65
C GLU A 688 45.34 -3.92 -32.64
N ALA A 689 44.81 -2.74 -32.97
CA ALA A 689 45.47 -1.76 -33.83
C ALA A 689 46.77 -1.24 -33.21
N VAL A 690 46.75 -0.89 -31.92
CA VAL A 690 47.96 -0.42 -31.20
C VAL A 690 48.98 -1.54 -31.05
N MET A 691 48.56 -2.79 -30.78
CA MET A 691 49.45 -3.96 -30.77
C MET A 691 50.13 -4.16 -32.13
N ALA A 692 49.39 -4.03 -33.23
CA ALA A 692 49.96 -4.16 -34.58
C ALA A 692 50.98 -3.05 -34.84
N GLN A 693 50.65 -1.81 -34.50
CA GLN A 693 51.56 -0.67 -34.63
C GLN A 693 52.83 -0.84 -33.79
N SER A 694 52.72 -1.25 -32.53
CA SER A 694 53.86 -1.50 -31.63
C SER A 694 54.75 -2.63 -32.17
N ARG A 695 54.16 -3.72 -32.70
CA ARG A 695 54.92 -4.81 -33.36
C ARG A 695 55.68 -4.31 -34.58
N ASP A 696 55.05 -3.48 -35.40
CA ASP A 696 55.70 -2.93 -36.60
C ASP A 696 56.78 -1.91 -36.25
N GLN A 697 56.59 -1.12 -35.19
CA GLN A 697 57.60 -0.23 -34.64
C GLN A 697 58.81 -1.02 -34.10
N HIS A 698 58.58 -2.07 -33.31
CA HIS A 698 59.67 -2.95 -32.86
C HIS A 698 60.39 -3.65 -34.02
N ARG A 699 59.67 -4.00 -35.09
CA ARG A 699 60.30 -4.53 -36.32
C ARG A 699 61.13 -3.45 -37.02
N ALA A 700 60.64 -2.22 -37.09
CA ALA A 700 61.38 -1.09 -37.67
C ALA A 700 62.64 -0.78 -36.85
N ASP A 701 62.54 -0.67 -35.53
CA ASP A 701 63.67 -0.44 -34.62
C ASP A 701 64.69 -1.59 -34.72
N ALA A 702 64.23 -2.84 -34.79
CA ALA A 702 65.11 -3.99 -34.97
C ALA A 702 65.78 -4.00 -36.35
N ARG A 703 65.12 -3.52 -37.40
CA ARG A 703 65.72 -3.31 -38.73
C ARG A 703 66.76 -2.20 -38.67
N GLU A 704 66.45 -1.05 -38.08
CA GLU A 704 67.36 0.08 -37.92
C GLU A 704 68.62 -0.33 -37.13
N GLN A 705 68.46 -1.06 -36.03
CA GLN A 705 69.60 -1.60 -35.26
C GLN A 705 70.46 -2.57 -36.09
N LYS A 706 69.85 -3.41 -36.93
CA LYS A 706 70.60 -4.31 -37.83
C LYS A 706 71.35 -3.51 -38.89
N VAL A 707 70.69 -2.53 -39.53
CA VAL A 707 71.30 -1.63 -40.51
C VAL A 707 72.49 -0.88 -39.90
N ALA A 708 72.33 -0.33 -38.70
CA ALA A 708 73.42 0.32 -37.96
C ALA A 708 74.61 -0.63 -37.68
N ARG A 709 74.34 -1.90 -37.37
CA ARG A 709 75.39 -2.93 -37.22
C ARG A 709 76.12 -3.20 -38.53
N TYR A 710 75.40 -3.38 -39.64
CA TYR A 710 75.99 -3.58 -40.96
C TYR A 710 76.84 -2.40 -41.39
N LEU A 711 76.36 -1.19 -41.14
CA LEU A 711 77.08 0.05 -41.42
C LEU A 711 78.38 0.14 -40.62
N ALA A 712 78.34 -0.15 -39.31
CA ALA A 712 79.53 -0.17 -38.47
C ALA A 712 80.55 -1.24 -38.92
N GLN A 713 80.10 -2.43 -39.31
CA GLN A 713 80.96 -3.49 -39.84
C GLN A 713 81.57 -3.11 -41.19
N ALA A 714 80.80 -2.53 -42.10
CA ALA A 714 81.28 -2.03 -43.38
C ALA A 714 82.37 -0.96 -43.21
N GLN A 715 82.15 0.01 -42.31
CA GLN A 715 83.16 1.01 -41.97
C GLN A 715 84.42 0.37 -41.39
N SER A 716 84.28 -0.63 -40.52
CA SER A 716 85.43 -1.40 -39.99
C SER A 716 86.21 -2.11 -41.09
N TYR A 717 85.55 -2.74 -42.06
CA TYR A 717 86.20 -3.40 -43.19
C TYR A 717 86.89 -2.40 -44.14
N LEU A 718 86.31 -1.21 -44.32
CA LEU A 718 86.96 -0.13 -45.08
C LEU A 718 88.25 0.34 -44.40
N MET A 719 88.24 0.48 -43.07
CA MET A 719 89.44 0.83 -42.30
C MET A 719 90.52 -0.27 -42.39
N ALA A 720 90.11 -1.53 -42.49
CA ALA A 720 91.01 -2.66 -42.72
C ALA A 720 91.45 -2.82 -44.20
N ASN A 721 91.04 -1.92 -45.10
CA ASN A 721 91.37 -1.92 -46.52
C ASN A 721 90.84 -3.16 -47.30
N LEU A 722 89.69 -3.70 -46.88
CA LEU A 722 89.01 -4.86 -47.46
C LEU A 722 87.69 -4.42 -48.14
N PRO A 723 87.74 -3.75 -49.31
CA PRO A 723 86.56 -3.15 -49.94
C PRO A 723 85.50 -4.19 -50.33
N ASP A 724 85.92 -5.38 -50.77
CA ASP A 724 85.01 -6.45 -51.19
C ASP A 724 84.12 -6.93 -50.03
N LYS A 725 84.69 -7.03 -48.80
CA LYS A 725 83.91 -7.41 -47.61
C LYS A 725 83.01 -6.27 -47.15
N ALA A 726 83.49 -5.03 -47.23
CA ALA A 726 82.69 -3.86 -46.91
C ALA A 726 81.47 -3.73 -47.84
N LEU A 727 81.64 -3.98 -49.15
CA LEU A 727 80.55 -3.92 -50.11
C LEU A 727 79.45 -4.95 -49.79
N VAL A 728 79.82 -6.16 -49.40
CA VAL A 728 78.82 -7.18 -49.06
C VAL A 728 78.00 -6.78 -47.82
N GLU A 729 78.64 -6.26 -46.77
CA GLU A 729 77.88 -5.80 -45.59
C GLU A 729 77.02 -4.56 -45.91
N ILE A 730 77.46 -3.69 -46.84
CA ILE A 730 76.65 -2.56 -47.32
C ILE A 730 75.41 -3.07 -48.08
N LEU A 731 75.58 -4.03 -48.98
CA LEU A 731 74.47 -4.62 -49.73
C LEU A 731 73.49 -5.35 -48.81
N SER A 732 73.98 -6.14 -47.84
CA SER A 732 73.11 -6.76 -46.82
C SER A 732 72.35 -5.70 -45.99
N GLY A 733 72.96 -4.55 -45.73
CA GLY A 733 72.28 -3.41 -45.11
C GLY A 733 71.22 -2.76 -46.02
N LEU A 734 71.52 -2.56 -47.30
CA LEU A 734 70.60 -1.96 -48.29
C LEU A 734 69.43 -2.90 -48.63
N VAL A 735 69.59 -4.21 -48.49
CA VAL A 735 68.47 -5.16 -48.58
C VAL A 735 67.47 -4.94 -47.44
N LEU A 736 67.94 -4.56 -46.24
CA LEU A 736 67.07 -4.27 -45.09
C LEU A 736 66.44 -2.86 -45.15
N ASP A 737 67.19 -1.87 -45.63
CA ASP A 737 66.72 -0.50 -45.85
C ASP A 737 67.32 0.09 -47.14
N PRO A 738 66.59 -0.05 -48.27
CA PRO A 738 67.07 0.41 -49.58
C PRO A 738 67.25 1.92 -49.67
N ALA A 739 66.61 2.69 -48.79
CA ALA A 739 66.63 4.13 -48.77
C ALA A 739 67.70 4.70 -47.83
N ASN A 740 68.56 3.86 -47.25
CA ASN A 740 69.56 4.31 -46.29
C ASN A 740 70.69 5.12 -46.96
N ASP A 741 70.62 6.44 -46.82
CA ASP A 741 71.56 7.38 -47.43
C ASP A 741 73.03 7.12 -47.09
N GLU A 742 73.33 6.68 -45.87
CA GLU A 742 74.71 6.44 -45.45
C GLU A 742 75.31 5.20 -46.12
N LEU A 743 74.53 4.12 -46.21
CA LEU A 743 74.92 2.92 -46.93
C LEU A 743 75.11 3.20 -48.43
N LEU A 744 74.20 3.95 -49.06
CA LEU A 744 74.32 4.36 -50.47
C LEU A 744 75.58 5.22 -50.71
N LYS A 745 75.90 6.15 -49.80
CA LYS A 745 77.13 6.95 -49.89
C LYS A 745 78.39 6.08 -49.73
N LEU A 746 78.36 5.09 -48.84
CA LEU A 746 79.47 4.16 -48.68
C LEU A 746 79.63 3.26 -49.91
N GLU A 747 78.54 2.80 -50.51
CA GLU A 747 78.52 2.05 -51.76
C GLU A 747 79.18 2.86 -52.89
N GLN A 748 78.71 4.09 -53.13
CA GLN A 748 79.27 5.01 -54.14
C GLN A 748 80.76 5.28 -53.93
N ARG A 749 81.19 5.37 -52.67
CA ARG A 749 82.61 5.57 -52.32
C ARG A 749 83.45 4.34 -52.65
N ILE A 750 82.95 3.14 -52.38
CA ILE A 750 83.66 1.89 -52.69
C ILE A 750 83.73 1.65 -54.19
N THR A 751 82.65 1.87 -54.93
CA THR A 751 82.63 1.74 -56.39
C THR A 751 83.61 2.73 -57.04
N ALA A 752 83.63 4.00 -56.60
CA ALA A 752 84.61 4.97 -57.06
C ALA A 752 86.06 4.55 -56.76
N LEU A 753 86.34 3.95 -55.60
CA LEU A 753 87.66 3.41 -55.26
C LEU A 753 88.04 2.20 -56.14
N HIS A 754 87.05 1.38 -56.51
CA HIS A 754 87.25 0.23 -57.37
C HIS A 754 87.52 0.65 -58.82
N ASP A 755 86.73 1.58 -59.35
CA ASP A 755 86.90 2.16 -60.68
C ASP A 755 88.23 2.90 -60.82
N ALA A 756 88.70 3.58 -59.75
CA ALA A 756 90.03 4.18 -59.72
C ALA A 756 91.16 3.12 -59.78
N LYS A 757 90.99 1.97 -59.10
CA LYS A 757 91.95 0.85 -59.20
C LYS A 757 91.95 0.22 -60.59
N LEU A 758 90.79 -0.01 -61.19
CA LEU A 758 90.65 -0.50 -62.56
C LEU A 758 91.26 0.47 -63.58
N SER A 759 91.00 1.77 -63.43
CA SER A 759 91.59 2.82 -64.27
C SER A 759 93.12 2.89 -64.13
N SER A 760 93.67 2.60 -62.94
CA SER A 760 95.12 2.50 -62.73
C SER A 760 95.75 1.24 -63.33
N GLN A 761 94.96 0.17 -63.57
CA GLN A 761 95.41 -1.07 -64.20
C GLN A 761 95.24 -1.06 -65.74
N GLN A 762 94.40 -0.18 -66.30
CA GLN A 762 94.14 -0.08 -67.75
C GLN A 762 95.08 0.87 -68.52
N ALA A 763 96.18 1.33 -67.92
CA ALA A 763 97.24 2.07 -68.63
C ALA A 763 98.19 1.16 -69.44
N ALA A 764 97.65 0.23 -70.23
CA ALA A 764 98.38 -0.52 -71.25
C ALA A 764 97.49 -0.66 -72.51
N PRO A 765 97.92 -0.17 -73.70
CA PRO A 765 97.07 -0.14 -74.88
C PRO A 765 97.08 -1.50 -75.58
N GLY A 766 95.92 -2.14 -75.67
CA GLY A 766 95.77 -3.43 -76.35
C GLY A 766 94.32 -3.73 -76.72
N ALA A 767 93.95 -3.30 -77.93
CA ALA A 767 92.87 -3.75 -78.82
C ALA A 767 91.81 -4.76 -78.30
N GLY A 768 90.56 -4.28 -78.33
CA GLY A 768 89.37 -4.98 -78.82
C GLY A 768 89.30 -6.50 -78.69
N ALA A 769 88.79 -6.97 -77.56
CA ALA A 769 88.13 -8.26 -77.43
C ALA A 769 87.04 -8.11 -76.36
N GLN A 770 85.86 -8.68 -76.61
CA GLN A 770 84.78 -8.74 -75.61
C GLN A 770 85.34 -9.24 -74.26
N PRO A 771 84.96 -8.62 -73.13
CA PRO A 771 85.51 -8.98 -71.83
C PRO A 771 85.09 -10.41 -71.51
N ARG A 772 86.04 -11.35 -71.67
CA ARG A 772 85.93 -12.62 -70.97
C ARG A 772 86.16 -12.29 -69.51
N ILE A 773 85.05 -12.15 -68.77
CA ILE A 773 85.05 -12.02 -67.31
C ILE A 773 86.01 -13.09 -66.80
N SER A 774 87.00 -12.68 -66.01
CA SER A 774 87.99 -13.63 -65.50
C SER A 774 87.28 -14.70 -64.68
N LYS A 775 87.78 -15.94 -64.67
CA LYS A 775 87.16 -17.02 -63.90
C LYS A 775 87.00 -16.66 -62.42
N GLU A 776 87.92 -15.87 -61.87
CA GLU A 776 87.82 -15.34 -60.51
C GLU A 776 86.68 -14.33 -60.32
N GLU A 777 86.38 -13.49 -61.31
CA GLU A 777 85.23 -12.57 -61.27
C GLU A 777 83.90 -13.30 -61.46
N GLN A 778 83.86 -14.35 -62.31
CA GLN A 778 82.69 -15.23 -62.42
C GLN A 778 82.40 -15.93 -61.08
N ASP A 779 83.42 -16.52 -60.44
CA ASP A 779 83.29 -17.16 -59.13
C ASP A 779 82.92 -16.17 -58.01
N ARG A 780 83.26 -14.88 -58.15
CA ARG A 780 82.85 -13.82 -57.20
C ARG A 780 81.40 -13.43 -57.40
N LEU A 781 80.95 -13.20 -58.64
CA LEU A 781 79.55 -12.89 -58.93
C LEU A 781 78.63 -14.00 -58.44
N ILE A 782 79.01 -15.26 -58.68
CA ILE A 782 78.25 -16.42 -58.24
C ILE A 782 78.13 -16.44 -56.71
N ARG A 783 79.20 -16.17 -55.96
CA ARG A 783 79.15 -16.11 -54.49
C ARG A 783 78.26 -14.99 -53.96
N ILE A 784 78.18 -13.86 -54.65
CA ILE A 784 77.27 -12.76 -54.29
C ILE A 784 75.83 -13.21 -54.48
N HIS A 785 75.47 -13.75 -55.64
CA HIS A 785 74.11 -14.25 -55.91
C HIS A 785 73.69 -15.37 -54.94
N ILE A 786 74.61 -16.29 -54.59
CA ILE A 786 74.35 -17.31 -53.56
C ILE A 786 74.03 -16.66 -52.21
N ARG A 787 74.83 -15.68 -51.75
CA ARG A 787 74.62 -15.04 -50.44
C ARG A 787 73.30 -14.26 -50.41
N VAL A 788 73.01 -13.48 -51.45
CA VAL A 788 71.74 -12.73 -51.56
C VAL A 788 70.55 -13.68 -51.62
N ALA A 789 70.62 -14.76 -52.40
CA ALA A 789 69.58 -15.78 -52.44
C ALA A 789 69.37 -16.48 -51.08
N THR A 790 70.43 -16.77 -50.33
CA THR A 790 70.30 -17.32 -48.97
C THR A 790 69.65 -16.35 -47.99
N GLU A 791 69.87 -15.05 -48.14
CA GLU A 791 69.21 -14.02 -47.32
C GLU A 791 67.72 -13.91 -47.67
N PHE A 792 67.35 -13.86 -48.95
CA PHE A 792 65.93 -13.87 -49.36
C PHE A 792 65.21 -15.16 -48.95
N ARG A 793 65.89 -16.31 -49.03
CA ARG A 793 65.40 -17.58 -48.49
C ARG A 793 65.10 -17.49 -46.99
N ALA A 794 66.03 -16.94 -46.20
CA ALA A 794 65.84 -16.79 -44.75
C ALA A 794 64.67 -15.85 -44.40
N GLN A 795 64.36 -14.88 -45.27
CA GLN A 795 63.22 -13.98 -45.15
C GLN A 795 61.90 -14.58 -45.68
N ARG A 796 61.94 -15.80 -46.24
CA ARG A 796 60.81 -16.47 -46.93
C ARG A 796 60.30 -15.73 -48.17
N GLU A 797 61.13 -14.89 -48.79
CA GLU A 797 60.84 -14.24 -50.07
C GLU A 797 61.29 -15.13 -51.22
N PHE A 798 60.71 -16.34 -51.32
CA PHE A 798 61.20 -17.41 -52.19
C PHE A 798 61.30 -17.01 -53.67
N ALA A 799 60.38 -16.18 -54.18
CA ALA A 799 60.40 -15.72 -55.56
C ALA A 799 61.67 -14.90 -55.89
N LYS A 800 62.04 -13.94 -55.03
CA LYS A 800 63.25 -13.13 -55.22
C LYS A 800 64.51 -13.96 -55.06
N ALA A 801 64.50 -14.93 -54.14
CA ALA A 801 65.61 -15.84 -53.95
C ALA A 801 65.87 -16.70 -55.20
N LEU A 802 64.80 -17.19 -55.85
CA LEU A 802 64.90 -17.95 -57.10
C LEU A 802 65.34 -17.09 -58.28
N ASP A 803 64.88 -15.83 -58.35
CA ASP A 803 65.34 -14.88 -59.37
C ASP A 803 66.85 -14.63 -59.24
N GLU A 804 67.38 -14.42 -58.02
CA GLU A 804 68.81 -14.24 -57.81
C GLU A 804 69.64 -15.47 -58.18
N ILE A 805 69.11 -16.68 -57.93
CA ILE A 805 69.76 -17.92 -58.39
C ILE A 805 69.75 -18.01 -59.92
N ALA A 806 68.66 -17.61 -60.58
CA ALA A 806 68.59 -17.56 -62.03
C ALA A 806 69.64 -16.60 -62.61
N HIS A 807 69.84 -15.43 -62.00
CA HIS A 807 70.91 -14.51 -62.38
C HIS A 807 72.29 -15.14 -62.19
N GLY A 808 72.55 -15.80 -61.04
CA GLY A 808 73.80 -16.54 -60.83
C GLY A 808 74.06 -17.64 -61.88
N LEU A 809 73.02 -18.38 -62.28
CA LEU A 809 73.10 -19.44 -63.28
C LEU A 809 73.33 -18.90 -64.71
N THR A 810 72.99 -17.63 -64.99
CA THR A 810 73.36 -17.00 -66.27
C THR A 810 74.86 -16.75 -66.39
N VAL A 811 75.57 -16.65 -65.25
CA VAL A 811 77.03 -16.46 -65.20
C VAL A 811 77.76 -17.80 -65.36
N ASP A 812 77.29 -18.85 -64.70
CA ASP A 812 77.76 -20.24 -64.87
C ASP A 812 76.62 -21.24 -64.71
N LEU A 813 76.14 -21.76 -65.84
CA LEU A 813 75.05 -22.74 -65.93
C LEU A 813 75.37 -24.07 -65.23
N GLN A 814 76.65 -24.39 -64.99
CA GLN A 814 77.07 -25.67 -64.40
C GLN A 814 77.44 -25.56 -62.92
N ASN A 815 77.25 -24.39 -62.29
CA ASN A 815 77.60 -24.22 -60.89
C ASN A 815 76.68 -25.06 -59.99
N THR A 816 77.28 -26.05 -59.32
CA THR A 816 76.55 -27.03 -58.50
C THR A 816 75.99 -26.44 -57.20
N GLU A 817 76.61 -25.39 -56.65
CA GLU A 817 76.14 -24.71 -55.44
C GLU A 817 74.83 -23.94 -55.70
N LEU A 818 74.74 -23.25 -56.85
CA LEU A 818 73.50 -22.57 -57.26
C LEU A 818 72.35 -23.55 -57.55
N LEU A 819 72.65 -24.67 -58.21
CA LEU A 819 71.64 -25.70 -58.52
C LEU A 819 71.12 -26.42 -57.26
N THR A 820 72.01 -26.68 -56.30
CA THR A 820 71.60 -27.26 -55.00
C THR A 820 70.75 -26.27 -54.22
N LEU A 821 71.13 -24.99 -54.20
CA LEU A 821 70.37 -23.95 -53.54
C LEU A 821 68.98 -23.73 -54.20
N ASP A 822 68.86 -23.78 -55.54
CA ASP A 822 67.56 -23.71 -56.25
C ASP A 822 66.61 -24.82 -55.77
N ALA A 823 67.11 -26.05 -55.70
CA ALA A 823 66.32 -27.20 -55.26
C ALA A 823 65.87 -27.07 -53.80
N GLU A 824 66.74 -26.61 -52.91
CA GLU A 824 66.40 -26.39 -51.50
C GLU A 824 65.34 -25.30 -51.31
N ILE A 825 65.48 -24.18 -52.02
CA ILE A 825 64.53 -23.06 -51.94
C ILE A 825 63.14 -23.48 -52.44
N ARG A 826 63.07 -24.21 -53.56
CA ARG A 826 61.78 -24.72 -54.08
C ARG A 826 61.13 -25.73 -53.14
N ALA A 827 61.92 -26.57 -52.47
CA ALA A 827 61.41 -27.50 -51.47
C ALA A 827 60.80 -26.77 -50.26
N GLU A 828 61.49 -25.76 -49.74
CA GLU A 828 60.99 -24.94 -48.64
C GLU A 828 59.77 -24.10 -49.01
N GLN A 829 59.73 -23.56 -50.23
CA GLN A 829 58.56 -22.85 -50.74
C GLN A 829 57.34 -23.77 -50.80
N ALA A 830 57.49 -24.98 -51.33
CA ALA A 830 56.41 -25.96 -51.37
C ALA A 830 55.90 -26.34 -49.96
N GLU A 831 56.80 -26.47 -48.99
CA GLU A 831 56.42 -26.74 -47.60
C GLU A 831 55.68 -25.54 -46.97
N HIS A 832 56.15 -24.32 -47.24
CA HIS A 832 55.52 -23.09 -46.78
C HIS A 832 54.10 -22.94 -47.35
N ASP A 833 53.92 -23.18 -48.65
CA ASP A 833 52.62 -23.11 -49.33
C ASP A 833 51.66 -24.19 -48.81
N LEU A 834 52.17 -25.39 -48.51
CA LEU A 834 51.38 -26.45 -47.86
C LEU A 834 50.88 -26.02 -46.47
N LYS A 835 51.75 -25.39 -45.65
CA LYS A 835 51.38 -24.89 -44.32
C LYS A 835 50.37 -23.73 -44.41
N ALA A 836 50.56 -22.83 -45.37
CA ALA A 836 49.61 -21.74 -45.62
C ALA A 836 48.22 -22.28 -46.04
N ALA A 837 48.19 -23.29 -46.92
CA ALA A 837 46.96 -23.96 -47.34
C ALA A 837 46.28 -24.72 -46.19
N GLN A 838 47.05 -25.34 -45.28
CA GLN A 838 46.50 -25.99 -44.08
C GLN A 838 45.93 -25.00 -43.07
N GLY A 839 46.56 -23.82 -42.91
CA GLY A 839 46.05 -22.72 -42.07
C GLY A 839 44.69 -22.21 -42.55
N LEU A 840 44.50 -22.07 -43.86
CA LEU A 840 43.21 -21.67 -44.46
C LEU A 840 42.12 -22.74 -44.27
N LYS A 841 42.48 -24.03 -44.16
CA LYS A 841 41.52 -25.12 -43.94
C LYS A 841 41.00 -25.20 -42.50
N LEU A 842 41.73 -24.66 -41.51
CA LEU A 842 41.26 -24.54 -40.12
C LEU A 842 40.26 -23.39 -39.92
N ILE A 843 40.34 -22.32 -40.73
CA ILE A 843 39.43 -21.18 -40.61
C ILE A 843 38.05 -21.47 -41.21
N TYR A 844 37.98 -22.35 -42.22
CA TYR A 844 36.70 -22.74 -42.85
C TYR A 844 35.97 -23.92 -42.20
N SER A 845 36.59 -24.64 -41.25
CA SER A 845 35.94 -25.78 -40.57
C SER A 845 35.23 -25.41 -39.25
N SER A 846 35.40 -24.19 -38.73
CA SER A 846 34.69 -23.70 -37.54
C SER A 846 33.34 -23.02 -37.83
N GLY A 847 32.98 -22.82 -39.11
CA GLY A 847 31.74 -22.13 -39.51
C GLY A 847 30.52 -23.03 -39.78
N GLN A 848 30.65 -24.35 -39.65
CA GLN A 848 29.60 -25.31 -40.06
C GLN A 848 29.04 -26.19 -38.92
N ALA A 849 29.26 -25.82 -37.66
CA ALA A 849 28.79 -26.57 -36.48
C ALA A 849 27.97 -25.73 -35.48
N ALA A 850 27.24 -24.72 -35.97
CA ALA A 850 26.19 -24.04 -35.20
C ALA A 850 24.90 -24.04 -36.02
N GLY A 851 24.22 -25.18 -35.98
CA GLY A 851 22.84 -25.40 -36.39
C GLY A 851 22.13 -26.16 -35.27
#